data_AF-A0AA46I647-F1
#
_entry.id   AF-A0AA46I647-F1
#
_cell.length_a   1.000
_cell.length_b   1.000
_cell.length_c   1.000
_cell.angle_alpha   90.00
_cell.angle_beta   90.00
_cell.angle_gamma   90.00
#
_symmetry.space_group_name_H-M   'P 1'
#
loop_
_entity.id
_entity.type
_entity.pdbx_description
1 polymer ?
#
loop_
_entity_poly.entity_id
_entity_poly.type
_entity_poly.pdbx_seq_one_letter_code
_entity_poly.pdbx_strand_id
1 'polypeptide(L)'
;MEKLRVDLKEKSYDILMGENIFNEINNYINDYKKILIITNTTVGPLYLEKFLNSFKKKDNIFTFTIEDGEEYKKLDTVLPIYDFMLENNFNRKSLIISLGGGVVCDLSGYVAATFMRGIDFIQVPTTLLSQVDASIGGKVAVNYKAKNIIGSFYQPKLVLVDISVLKTLETREIKSGLGEIIKMAATFNKEFYDFIFKNYEKINNFDKDTFIKMIFHSCQTKAAVVSKDEKENGIRAALNYGHSYGHVIEKITNYKVYTHGEAVILGMNFVNKLGYELGLVEKEVVDKQIELFQKLNMSYLVPKYDFETMIKIFKKDKKNKSEKLRLVICPKLGTVKFIDLEIEKLKELYDKITDTKLRAIIDIGTNSVRLFIAELYNGYINKKYLKLMEITRLGEDVDKNGFLKDSAIERTIEVLKNYKYIIDKYKISDVKSCATSATRDSSNKNIFISRVKNEVGLNIKCISGEQEGIYCFNGILSEIKDNKKFIAIDIGGGSTEIIIGTKDNISFIKSFNFGSVRIKEKFFKNDKYKENIAKMKNFVYNMLDQTKLKYFNFDEYELVGVAGTVTTQVSVLKGLKEYDTKEIHNYLLNIKDIENNLELFMSKSIDERKKIVGLHPKRAEVIVAGTLILKILLKYFNKRVILVSENDILEGIMISK
;
A
#
# COMPACT_ATOMS: atom_id res chain seq x y z
N MET A 1 -32.81 -11.37 8.98
CA MET A 1 -32.50 -10.33 9.98
C MET A 1 -32.31 -11.04 11.30
N GLU A 2 -31.22 -10.76 11.99
CA GLU A 2 -30.88 -11.30 13.31
C GLU A 2 -31.06 -10.21 14.38
N LYS A 3 -31.37 -10.62 15.61
CA LYS A 3 -31.50 -9.72 16.77
C LYS A 3 -30.69 -10.26 17.93
N LEU A 4 -29.84 -9.41 18.52
CA LEU A 4 -29.09 -9.73 19.73
C LEU A 4 -29.43 -8.71 20.83
N ARG A 5 -29.80 -9.19 22.02
CA ARG A 5 -29.99 -8.35 23.20
C ARG A 5 -28.69 -8.26 23.98
N VAL A 6 -28.20 -7.05 24.24
CA VAL A 6 -27.09 -6.81 25.16
C VAL A 6 -27.68 -6.58 26.55
N ASP A 7 -27.43 -7.49 27.49
CA ASP A 7 -27.99 -7.40 28.84
C ASP A 7 -27.06 -6.65 29.81
N LEU A 8 -27.50 -5.45 30.19
CA LEU A 8 -26.88 -4.51 31.12
C LEU A 8 -27.93 -3.97 32.12
N LYS A 9 -28.90 -4.80 32.53
CA LYS A 9 -30.02 -4.43 33.42
C LYS A 9 -30.85 -3.27 32.84
N GLU A 10 -30.84 -2.10 33.50
CA GLU A 10 -31.61 -0.92 33.08
C GLU A 10 -31.08 -0.27 31.80
N LYS A 11 -29.85 -0.59 31.41
CA LYS A 11 -29.18 -0.05 30.20
C LYS A 11 -29.17 -1.05 29.03
N SER A 12 -29.96 -2.10 29.10
CA SER A 12 -30.02 -3.12 28.06
C SER A 12 -30.59 -2.57 26.75
N TYR A 13 -29.98 -2.95 25.64
CA TYR A 13 -30.35 -2.47 24.30
C TYR A 13 -30.27 -3.59 23.26
N ASP A 14 -30.89 -3.36 22.11
CA ASP A 14 -30.92 -4.32 21.01
C ASP A 14 -29.86 -3.98 19.96
N ILE A 15 -29.32 -5.02 19.32
CA ILE A 15 -28.53 -4.95 18.10
C ILE A 15 -29.34 -5.67 17.02
N LEU A 16 -29.75 -4.94 15.99
CA LEU A 16 -30.44 -5.48 14.81
C LEU A 16 -29.43 -5.61 13.67
N MET A 17 -29.39 -6.77 13.02
CA MET A 17 -28.41 -7.09 11.97
C MET A 17 -29.12 -7.65 10.74
N GLY A 18 -28.89 -7.08 9.56
CA GLY A 18 -29.57 -7.52 8.35
C GLY A 18 -29.13 -6.76 7.10
N GLU A 19 -29.79 -7.05 5.98
CA GLU A 19 -29.60 -6.32 4.72
C GLU A 19 -30.81 -5.43 4.45
N ASN A 20 -30.58 -4.15 4.13
CA ASN A 20 -31.63 -3.17 3.80
C ASN A 20 -32.67 -3.01 4.93
N ILE A 21 -32.21 -2.84 6.16
CA ILE A 21 -33.03 -2.79 7.38
C ILE A 21 -33.15 -1.38 8.00
N PHE A 22 -32.77 -0.33 7.29
CA PHE A 22 -32.88 1.04 7.79
C PHE A 22 -34.29 1.41 8.27
N ASN A 23 -35.33 0.86 7.64
CA ASN A 23 -36.73 1.06 8.01
C ASN A 23 -37.08 0.59 9.44
N GLU A 24 -36.33 -0.36 10.02
CA GLU A 24 -36.54 -0.86 11.39
C GLU A 24 -36.37 0.24 12.45
N ILE A 25 -35.65 1.32 12.12
CA ILE A 25 -35.46 2.44 13.05
C ILE A 25 -36.79 3.09 13.46
N ASN A 26 -37.82 3.03 12.61
CA ASN A 26 -39.14 3.59 12.91
C ASN A 26 -39.81 2.96 14.14
N ASN A 27 -39.39 1.75 14.53
CA ASN A 27 -39.91 1.07 15.73
C ASN A 27 -39.34 1.66 17.03
N TYR A 28 -38.28 2.47 16.94
CA TYR A 28 -37.53 2.97 18.09
C TYR A 28 -37.59 4.49 18.24
N ILE A 29 -38.17 5.23 17.30
CA ILE A 29 -38.08 6.69 17.26
C ILE A 29 -39.41 7.44 17.44
N ASN A 30 -40.54 6.74 17.60
CA ASN A 30 -41.88 7.35 17.55
C ASN A 30 -42.12 8.42 18.62
N ASP A 31 -41.46 8.31 19.78
CA ASP A 31 -41.67 9.22 20.92
C ASP A 31 -40.79 10.48 20.87
N TYR A 32 -39.86 10.58 19.91
CA TYR A 32 -38.91 11.68 19.85
C TYR A 32 -39.41 12.83 18.98
N LYS A 33 -39.44 14.05 19.55
CA LYS A 33 -39.89 15.26 18.86
C LYS A 33 -38.79 15.98 18.07
N LYS A 34 -37.51 15.69 18.31
CA LYS A 34 -36.37 16.19 17.55
C LYS A 34 -35.28 15.13 17.51
N ILE A 35 -34.81 14.85 16.30
CA ILE A 35 -33.81 13.83 16.01
C ILE A 35 -32.67 14.51 15.24
N LEU A 36 -31.43 14.32 15.69
CA LEU A 36 -30.24 14.78 14.99
C LEU A 36 -29.49 13.59 14.42
N ILE A 37 -29.35 13.53 13.09
CA ILE A 37 -28.48 12.57 12.41
C ILE A 37 -27.11 13.21 12.21
N ILE A 38 -26.07 12.61 12.79
CA ILE A 38 -24.69 13.05 12.62
C ILE A 38 -23.99 12.08 11.66
N THR A 39 -23.36 12.60 10.61
CA THR A 39 -22.57 11.83 9.64
C THR A 39 -21.31 12.61 9.22
N ASN A 40 -20.53 12.10 8.26
CA ASN A 40 -19.36 12.79 7.73
C ASN A 40 -19.45 13.04 6.22
N THR A 41 -18.49 13.80 5.69
CA THR A 41 -18.41 14.19 4.27
C THR A 41 -18.27 13.01 3.29
N THR A 42 -17.87 11.83 3.76
CA THR A 42 -17.74 10.60 2.93
C THR A 42 -19.02 9.75 2.95
N VAL A 43 -19.58 9.48 4.14
CA VAL A 43 -20.73 8.59 4.34
C VAL A 43 -22.05 9.30 4.00
N GLY A 44 -22.14 10.60 4.28
CA GLY A 44 -23.33 11.41 4.04
C GLY A 44 -23.83 11.32 2.60
N PRO A 45 -23.00 11.65 1.59
CA PRO A 45 -23.38 11.55 0.18
C PRO A 45 -23.81 10.15 -0.29
N LEU A 46 -23.35 9.09 0.38
CA LEU A 46 -23.67 7.70 0.00
C LEU A 46 -24.98 7.21 0.59
N TYR A 47 -25.27 7.58 1.85
CA TYR A 47 -26.29 6.89 2.63
C TYR A 47 -27.31 7.80 3.32
N LEU A 48 -27.03 9.09 3.49
CA LEU A 48 -27.92 9.97 4.26
C LEU A 48 -29.31 10.07 3.62
N GLU A 49 -29.38 10.26 2.30
CA GLU A 49 -30.66 10.35 1.59
C GLU A 49 -31.44 9.02 1.66
N LYS A 50 -30.78 7.89 1.37
CA LYS A 50 -31.36 6.55 1.50
C LYS A 50 -31.87 6.32 2.93
N PHE A 51 -31.11 6.75 3.93
CA PHE A 51 -31.48 6.60 5.32
C PHE A 51 -32.68 7.48 5.68
N LEU A 52 -32.68 8.76 5.30
CA LEU A 52 -33.82 9.67 5.48
C LEU A 52 -35.10 9.14 4.84
N ASN A 53 -35.00 8.54 3.65
CA ASN A 53 -36.13 7.92 2.96
C ASN A 53 -36.73 6.71 3.67
N SER A 54 -36.02 6.14 4.65
CA SER A 54 -36.56 5.06 5.49
C SER A 54 -37.47 5.56 6.62
N PHE A 55 -37.46 6.85 6.96
CA PHE A 55 -38.25 7.41 8.06
C PHE A 55 -39.70 7.68 7.63
N LYS A 56 -40.66 7.27 8.46
CA LYS A 56 -42.10 7.54 8.23
C LYS A 56 -42.48 9.01 8.36
N LYS A 57 -41.76 9.76 9.21
CA LYS A 57 -41.96 11.20 9.45
C LYS A 57 -40.61 11.89 9.41
N LYS A 58 -40.47 12.95 8.61
CA LYS A 58 -39.21 13.68 8.41
C LYS A 58 -39.17 15.06 9.05
N ASP A 59 -40.33 15.60 9.44
CA ASP A 59 -40.49 17.00 9.86
C ASP A 59 -39.72 17.38 11.14
N ASN A 60 -39.26 16.39 11.90
CA ASN A 60 -38.50 16.52 13.13
C ASN A 60 -37.03 16.07 13.02
N ILE A 61 -36.54 15.79 11.81
CA ILE A 61 -35.19 15.27 11.57
C ILE A 61 -34.28 16.40 11.10
N PHE A 62 -33.18 16.57 11.82
CA PHE A 62 -32.08 17.47 11.50
C PHE A 62 -30.85 16.64 11.13
N THR A 63 -29.98 17.19 10.31
CA THR A 63 -28.73 16.55 9.90
C THR A 63 -27.55 17.45 10.21
N PHE A 64 -26.42 16.85 10.60
CA PHE A 64 -25.16 17.55 10.80
C PHE A 64 -24.02 16.73 10.21
N THR A 65 -23.23 17.33 9.34
CA THR A 65 -22.12 16.68 8.65
C THR A 65 -20.80 17.21 9.18
N ILE A 66 -19.94 16.31 9.67
CA ILE A 66 -18.56 16.62 10.07
C ILE A 66 -17.57 16.26 8.96
N GLU A 67 -16.34 16.75 9.06
CA GLU A 67 -15.25 16.28 8.18
C GLU A 67 -14.86 14.82 8.49
N ASP A 68 -14.42 14.08 7.47
CA ASP A 68 -14.01 12.69 7.60
C ASP A 68 -12.55 12.54 8.05
N GLY A 69 -12.31 11.62 9.00
CA GLY A 69 -10.98 11.29 9.50
C GLY A 69 -10.85 11.30 11.03
N GLU A 70 -9.90 10.52 11.55
CA GLU A 70 -9.61 10.39 12.99
C GLU A 70 -9.12 11.72 13.62
N GLU A 71 -8.52 12.61 12.82
CA GLU A 71 -8.07 13.95 13.24
C GLU A 71 -9.22 14.90 13.62
N TYR A 72 -10.42 14.65 13.09
CA TYR A 72 -11.64 15.39 13.43
C TYR A 72 -12.36 14.80 14.64
N LYS A 73 -11.89 13.69 15.21
CA LYS A 73 -12.42 13.11 16.44
C LYS A 73 -11.92 13.88 17.67
N LYS A 74 -12.27 15.16 17.79
CA LYS A 74 -11.77 16.09 18.82
C LYS A 74 -12.87 17.03 19.33
N LEU A 75 -12.61 17.69 20.45
CA LEU A 75 -13.56 18.63 21.07
C LEU A 75 -13.95 19.80 20.16
N ASP A 76 -13.03 20.29 19.32
CA ASP A 76 -13.33 21.37 18.36
C ASP A 76 -14.47 21.01 17.40
N THR A 77 -14.62 19.72 17.07
CA THR A 77 -15.71 19.23 16.20
C THR A 77 -17.02 19.08 16.98
N VAL A 78 -16.95 18.90 18.29
CA VAL A 78 -18.11 18.73 19.17
C VAL A 78 -18.82 20.05 19.46
N LEU A 79 -18.08 21.16 19.58
CA LEU A 79 -18.66 22.47 19.94
C LEU A 79 -19.70 22.96 18.92
N PRO A 80 -19.43 22.96 17.59
CA PRO A 80 -20.43 23.38 16.60
C PRO A 80 -21.70 22.52 16.60
N ILE A 81 -21.59 21.25 17.01
CA ILE A 81 -22.76 20.36 17.14
C ILE A 81 -23.65 20.82 18.30
N TYR A 82 -23.06 21.23 19.43
CA TYR A 82 -23.84 21.80 20.53
C TYR A 82 -24.48 23.12 20.15
N ASP A 83 -23.77 24.01 19.47
CA ASP A 83 -24.32 25.29 19.01
C ASP A 83 -25.54 25.04 18.12
N PHE A 84 -25.38 24.16 17.12
CA PHE A 84 -26.48 23.75 16.25
C PHE A 84 -27.67 23.17 17.02
N MET A 85 -27.41 22.31 18.01
CA MET A 85 -28.47 21.71 18.84
C MET A 85 -29.20 22.75 19.68
N LEU A 86 -28.49 23.74 20.24
CA LEU A 86 -29.09 24.81 21.03
C LEU A 86 -29.93 25.77 20.17
N GLU A 87 -29.39 26.20 19.03
CA GLU A 87 -30.08 27.05 18.06
C GLU A 87 -31.37 26.38 17.56
N ASN A 88 -31.31 25.06 17.34
CA ASN A 88 -32.46 24.27 16.95
C ASN A 88 -33.25 23.73 18.15
N ASN A 89 -33.14 24.31 19.35
CA ASN A 89 -34.00 23.99 20.50
C ASN A 89 -34.09 22.49 20.84
N PHE A 90 -32.98 21.75 20.71
CA PHE A 90 -32.89 20.37 21.21
C PHE A 90 -32.99 20.36 22.74
N ASN A 91 -33.59 19.31 23.29
CA ASN A 91 -33.84 19.21 24.73
C ASN A 91 -33.58 17.78 25.25
N ARG A 92 -33.84 17.54 26.55
CA ARG A 92 -33.58 16.25 27.21
C ARG A 92 -34.36 15.06 26.63
N LYS A 93 -35.42 15.32 25.85
CA LYS A 93 -36.23 14.30 25.15
C LYS A 93 -35.89 14.22 23.65
N SER A 94 -34.77 14.80 23.22
CA SER A 94 -34.26 14.66 21.86
C SER A 94 -33.43 13.39 21.70
N LEU A 95 -33.19 13.00 20.44
CA LEU A 95 -32.42 11.82 20.06
C LEU A 95 -31.25 12.21 19.15
N ILE A 96 -30.10 11.58 19.34
CA ILE A 96 -28.99 11.59 18.37
C ILE A 96 -28.92 10.24 17.66
N ILE A 97 -28.69 10.26 16.34
CA ILE A 97 -28.44 9.07 15.53
C ILE A 97 -27.08 9.24 14.85
N SER A 98 -26.15 8.32 15.10
CA SER A 98 -24.87 8.32 14.37
C SER A 98 -25.01 7.51 13.08
N LEU A 99 -24.63 8.06 11.93
CA LEU A 99 -24.53 7.35 10.66
C LEU A 99 -23.09 7.42 10.15
N GLY A 100 -22.28 6.40 10.41
CA GLY A 100 -20.87 6.41 10.01
C GLY A 100 -20.00 5.30 10.62
N GLY A 101 -18.68 5.42 10.41
CA GLY A 101 -17.68 4.55 11.02
C GLY A 101 -17.44 4.86 12.51
N GLY A 102 -16.40 4.26 13.08
CA GLY A 102 -16.10 4.38 14.52
C GLY A 102 -15.90 5.81 15.01
N VAL A 103 -15.35 6.71 14.19
CA VAL A 103 -15.19 8.14 14.51
C VAL A 103 -16.55 8.81 14.75
N VAL A 104 -17.49 8.64 13.82
CA VAL A 104 -18.83 9.23 13.92
C VAL A 104 -19.59 8.60 15.11
N CYS A 105 -19.52 7.28 15.26
CA CYS A 105 -20.13 6.56 16.38
C CYS A 105 -19.67 7.10 17.74
N ASP A 106 -18.37 7.20 17.97
CA ASP A 106 -17.81 7.65 19.25
C ASP A 106 -18.10 9.13 19.50
N LEU A 107 -17.96 9.97 18.48
CA LEU A 107 -18.20 11.41 18.60
C LEU A 107 -19.67 11.72 18.87
N SER A 108 -20.60 11.11 18.12
CA SER A 108 -22.04 11.26 18.35
C SER A 108 -22.46 10.72 19.72
N GLY A 109 -21.90 9.57 20.13
CA GLY A 109 -22.15 9.02 21.45
C GLY A 109 -21.62 9.93 22.57
N TYR A 110 -20.47 10.57 22.37
CA TYR A 110 -19.92 11.54 23.31
C TYR A 110 -20.83 12.77 23.41
N VAL A 111 -21.22 13.37 22.28
CA VAL A 111 -22.19 14.48 22.22
C VAL A 111 -23.47 14.12 22.98
N ALA A 112 -24.02 12.93 22.77
CA ALA A 112 -25.22 12.46 23.45
C ALA A 112 -25.02 12.30 24.97
N ALA A 113 -23.85 11.82 25.40
CA ALA A 113 -23.54 11.62 26.81
C ALA A 113 -23.43 12.93 27.60
N THR A 114 -22.99 14.01 26.95
CA THR A 114 -22.66 15.28 27.61
C THR A 114 -23.69 16.38 27.37
N PHE A 115 -24.40 16.37 26.23
CA PHE A 115 -25.47 17.34 25.96
C PHE A 115 -26.60 17.20 27.00
N MET A 116 -26.94 18.30 27.68
CA MET A 116 -27.90 18.32 28.78
C MET A 116 -27.68 17.26 29.87
N ARG A 117 -26.42 16.81 30.04
CA ARG A 117 -25.99 15.73 30.95
C ARG A 117 -26.53 14.34 30.57
N GLY A 118 -26.82 14.12 29.29
CA GLY A 118 -27.28 12.85 28.76
C GLY A 118 -28.61 12.97 28.05
N ILE A 119 -28.63 12.61 26.77
CA ILE A 119 -29.83 12.36 25.97
C ILE A 119 -29.71 11.01 25.26
N ASP A 120 -30.82 10.46 24.78
CA ASP A 120 -30.79 9.16 24.11
C ASP A 120 -30.02 9.22 22.79
N PHE A 121 -29.42 8.10 22.40
CA PHE A 121 -28.82 7.96 21.07
C PHE A 121 -28.93 6.56 20.48
N ILE A 122 -28.86 6.47 19.15
CA ILE A 122 -28.87 5.24 18.36
C ILE A 122 -27.63 5.22 17.48
N GLN A 123 -27.05 4.03 17.28
CA GLN A 123 -25.92 3.85 16.38
C GLN A 123 -26.31 3.15 15.08
N VAL A 124 -25.87 3.70 13.94
CA VAL A 124 -25.96 3.09 12.60
C VAL A 124 -24.54 2.96 12.04
N PRO A 125 -23.78 1.94 12.46
CA PRO A 125 -22.37 1.76 12.06
C PRO A 125 -22.23 1.34 10.59
N THR A 126 -21.36 2.04 9.84
CA THR A 126 -21.15 1.83 8.40
C THR A 126 -19.82 1.19 8.01
N THR A 127 -18.98 0.83 8.98
CA THR A 127 -17.75 0.06 8.74
C THR A 127 -17.84 -1.29 9.43
N LEU A 128 -17.20 -2.33 8.88
CA LEU A 128 -17.21 -3.65 9.53
C LEU A 128 -16.62 -3.55 10.95
N LEU A 129 -15.55 -2.77 11.12
CA LEU A 129 -14.93 -2.51 12.42
C LEU A 129 -15.93 -1.89 13.42
N SER A 130 -16.68 -0.86 13.02
CA SER A 130 -17.68 -0.25 13.91
C SER A 130 -18.87 -1.16 14.18
N GLN A 131 -19.24 -2.04 13.25
CA GLN A 131 -20.34 -3.00 13.40
C GLN A 131 -20.03 -4.11 14.42
N VAL A 132 -18.77 -4.50 14.57
CA VAL A 132 -18.36 -5.61 15.46
C VAL A 132 -17.66 -5.16 16.73
N ASP A 133 -17.15 -3.93 16.76
CA ASP A 133 -16.39 -3.39 17.89
C ASP A 133 -16.95 -2.04 18.34
N ALA A 134 -16.64 -0.92 17.67
CA ALA A 134 -16.86 0.43 18.22
C ALA A 134 -18.30 0.72 18.70
N SER A 135 -19.32 0.19 18.00
CA SER A 135 -20.72 0.43 18.37
C SER A 135 -21.22 -0.33 19.60
N ILE A 136 -20.39 -1.18 20.20
CA ILE A 136 -20.78 -2.12 21.26
C ILE A 136 -19.97 -1.87 22.53
N GLY A 137 -20.67 -1.79 23.67
CA GLY A 137 -20.06 -1.65 25.00
C GLY A 137 -19.92 -0.22 25.51
N GLY A 138 -20.52 0.76 24.81
CA GLY A 138 -20.80 2.11 25.32
C GLY A 138 -19.59 3.00 25.58
N LYS A 139 -18.40 2.64 25.11
CA LYS A 139 -17.24 3.54 25.21
C LYS A 139 -17.35 4.60 24.13
N VAL A 140 -17.59 5.84 24.52
CA VAL A 140 -17.70 6.98 23.60
C VAL A 140 -16.66 8.01 23.99
N ALA A 141 -15.90 8.52 23.02
CA ALA A 141 -14.74 9.35 23.34
C ALA A 141 -14.32 10.26 22.18
N VAL A 142 -13.54 11.27 22.53
CA VAL A 142 -12.79 12.11 21.61
C VAL A 142 -11.31 12.13 21.99
N ASN A 143 -10.47 12.50 21.02
CA ASN A 143 -9.03 12.59 21.14
C ASN A 143 -8.62 13.95 21.72
N TYR A 144 -7.60 13.95 22.59
CA TYR A 144 -6.95 15.17 23.06
C TYR A 144 -5.49 14.89 23.41
N LYS A 145 -4.55 15.25 22.52
CA LYS A 145 -3.11 14.89 22.59
C LYS A 145 -2.82 13.37 22.61
N ALA A 146 -3.80 12.54 22.91
CA ALA A 146 -3.81 11.08 22.89
C ALA A 146 -5.19 10.58 22.42
N LYS A 147 -5.23 9.35 21.89
CA LYS A 147 -6.46 8.72 21.41
C LYS A 147 -7.42 8.39 22.57
N ASN A 148 -8.71 8.62 22.37
CA ASN A 148 -9.83 8.22 23.24
C ASN A 148 -9.66 8.61 24.73
N ILE A 149 -9.02 9.74 25.02
CA ILE A 149 -8.65 10.11 26.39
C ILE A 149 -9.74 10.90 27.13
N ILE A 150 -10.63 11.58 26.41
CA ILE A 150 -11.78 12.29 26.97
C ILE A 150 -13.03 11.55 26.50
N GLY A 151 -13.85 11.03 27.42
CA GLY A 151 -14.98 10.20 27.05
C GLY A 151 -15.92 9.86 28.20
N SER A 152 -16.90 9.01 27.90
CA SER A 152 -17.90 8.49 28.83
C SER A 152 -18.23 7.03 28.54
N PHE A 153 -18.77 6.33 29.53
CA PHE A 153 -19.44 5.04 29.34
C PHE A 153 -20.95 5.29 29.18
N TYR A 154 -21.41 5.34 27.93
CA TYR A 154 -22.76 5.73 27.54
C TYR A 154 -23.35 4.75 26.52
N GLN A 155 -24.42 4.06 26.90
CA GLN A 155 -25.01 2.97 26.10
C GLN A 155 -26.07 3.50 25.13
N PRO A 156 -26.10 3.02 23.87
CA PRO A 156 -27.15 3.39 22.93
C PRO A 156 -28.49 2.74 23.29
N LYS A 157 -29.58 3.26 22.72
CA LYS A 157 -30.91 2.63 22.76
C LYS A 157 -31.04 1.49 21.73
N LEU A 158 -30.28 1.57 20.64
CA LEU A 158 -30.27 0.62 19.54
C LEU A 158 -28.93 0.71 18.80
N VAL A 159 -28.45 -0.43 18.31
CA VAL A 159 -27.44 -0.50 17.25
C VAL A 159 -28.07 -1.15 16.02
N LEU A 160 -28.10 -0.45 14.89
CA LEU A 160 -28.71 -0.89 13.65
C LEU A 160 -27.62 -1.18 12.61
N VAL A 161 -27.33 -2.46 12.41
CA VAL A 161 -26.28 -2.96 11.52
C VAL A 161 -26.89 -3.40 10.20
N ASP A 162 -26.86 -2.51 9.21
CA ASP A 162 -27.23 -2.83 7.83
C ASP A 162 -25.98 -3.21 7.03
N ILE A 163 -25.85 -4.48 6.63
CA ILE A 163 -24.67 -4.96 5.88
C ILE A 163 -24.60 -4.42 4.45
N SER A 164 -25.69 -3.83 3.93
CA SER A 164 -25.69 -3.25 2.58
C SER A 164 -24.72 -2.08 2.44
N VAL A 165 -24.40 -1.39 3.55
CA VAL A 165 -23.44 -0.28 3.57
C VAL A 165 -21.99 -0.72 3.38
N LEU A 166 -21.67 -1.99 3.63
CA LEU A 166 -20.32 -2.50 3.44
C LEU A 166 -19.96 -2.68 1.96
N LYS A 167 -20.94 -2.66 1.04
CA LYS A 167 -20.72 -2.84 -0.40
C LYS A 167 -19.90 -1.71 -1.03
N THR A 168 -19.93 -0.50 -0.46
CA THR A 168 -19.10 0.63 -0.92
C THR A 168 -17.87 0.84 -0.06
N LEU A 169 -17.68 0.03 0.99
CA LEU A 169 -16.53 0.13 1.88
C LEU A 169 -15.32 -0.47 1.16
N GLU A 170 -14.18 0.23 1.21
CA GLU A 170 -12.96 -0.29 0.62
C GLU A 170 -12.61 -1.67 1.19
N THR A 171 -12.18 -2.60 0.33
CA THR A 171 -11.77 -3.96 0.73
C THR A 171 -10.73 -3.94 1.85
N ARG A 172 -9.89 -2.90 1.89
CA ARG A 172 -8.89 -2.69 2.95
C ARG A 172 -9.53 -2.43 4.31
N GLU A 173 -10.61 -1.65 4.37
CA GLU A 173 -11.35 -1.37 5.60
C GLU A 173 -12.21 -2.56 6.04
N ILE A 174 -12.72 -3.37 5.10
CA ILE A 174 -13.30 -4.68 5.42
C ILE A 174 -12.26 -5.57 6.10
N LYS A 175 -11.04 -5.66 5.54
CA LYS A 175 -9.94 -6.41 6.14
C LYS A 175 -9.51 -5.86 7.51
N SER A 176 -9.53 -4.54 7.69
CA SER A 176 -9.33 -3.91 9.00
C SER A 176 -10.35 -4.44 10.03
N GLY A 177 -11.63 -4.46 9.69
CA GLY A 177 -12.66 -5.06 10.55
C GLY A 177 -12.45 -6.55 10.83
N LEU A 178 -12.05 -7.33 9.81
CA LEU A 178 -11.74 -8.76 9.98
C LEU A 178 -10.61 -9.02 10.99
N GLY A 179 -9.63 -8.11 11.10
CA GLY A 179 -8.56 -8.22 12.10
C GLY A 179 -9.08 -8.31 13.52
N GLU A 180 -10.05 -7.46 13.88
CA GLU A 180 -10.69 -7.48 15.20
C GLU A 180 -11.58 -8.71 15.41
N ILE A 181 -12.28 -9.13 14.37
CA ILE A 181 -13.14 -10.32 14.40
C ILE A 181 -12.29 -11.56 14.70
N ILE A 182 -11.19 -11.74 13.96
CA ILE A 182 -10.27 -12.87 14.14
C ILE A 182 -9.64 -12.84 15.52
N LYS A 183 -9.22 -11.65 16.00
CA LYS A 183 -8.69 -11.47 17.35
C LYS A 183 -9.66 -11.99 18.41
N MET A 184 -10.92 -11.56 18.35
CA MET A 184 -11.95 -11.97 19.31
C MET A 184 -12.24 -13.48 19.22
N ALA A 185 -12.38 -14.01 18.00
CA ALA A 185 -12.63 -15.42 17.78
C ALA A 185 -11.48 -16.29 18.31
N ALA A 186 -10.23 -15.94 17.97
CA ALA A 186 -9.03 -16.68 18.38
C ALA A 186 -8.87 -16.74 19.90
N THR A 187 -9.29 -15.72 20.64
CA THR A 187 -9.06 -15.61 22.10
C THR A 187 -10.23 -16.07 22.96
N PHE A 188 -11.47 -15.95 22.48
CA PHE A 188 -12.67 -16.16 23.30
C PHE A 188 -13.67 -17.15 22.72
N ASN A 189 -13.59 -17.50 21.44
CA ASN A 189 -14.61 -18.32 20.80
C ASN A 189 -14.04 -19.18 19.67
N LYS A 190 -13.54 -20.38 20.04
CA LYS A 190 -12.96 -21.34 19.09
C LYS A 190 -13.96 -21.75 18.02
N GLU A 191 -15.22 -22.00 18.37
CA GLU A 191 -16.25 -22.37 17.40
C GLU A 191 -16.48 -21.27 16.36
N PHE A 192 -16.47 -20.01 16.79
CA PHE A 192 -16.53 -18.87 15.88
C PHE A 192 -15.27 -18.77 15.01
N TYR A 193 -14.08 -19.04 15.55
CA TYR A 193 -12.86 -19.10 14.74
C TYR A 193 -12.95 -20.19 13.67
N ASP A 194 -13.41 -21.39 14.04
CA ASP A 194 -13.63 -22.51 13.11
C ASP A 194 -14.70 -22.17 12.07
N PHE A 195 -15.74 -21.40 12.42
CA PHE A 195 -16.72 -20.86 11.47
C PHE A 195 -16.07 -19.94 10.42
N ILE A 196 -15.23 -19.00 10.85
CA ILE A 196 -14.51 -18.09 9.93
C ILE A 196 -13.60 -18.93 9.02
N PHE A 197 -12.85 -19.86 9.60
CA PHE A 197 -11.93 -20.72 8.86
C PHE A 197 -12.66 -21.58 7.82
N LYS A 198 -13.83 -22.15 8.15
CA LYS A 198 -14.62 -22.97 7.22
C LYS A 198 -15.28 -22.14 6.10
N ASN A 199 -15.57 -20.87 6.35
CA ASN A 199 -16.31 -20.01 5.41
C ASN A 199 -15.43 -18.93 4.74
N TYR A 200 -14.10 -19.05 4.76
CA TYR A 200 -13.20 -18.02 4.22
C TYR A 200 -13.51 -17.64 2.76
N GLU A 201 -13.90 -18.58 1.90
CA GLU A 201 -14.25 -18.30 0.50
C GLU A 201 -15.51 -17.45 0.39
N LYS A 202 -16.52 -17.75 1.22
CA LYS A 202 -17.75 -16.97 1.31
C LYS A 202 -17.46 -15.56 1.84
N ILE A 203 -16.54 -15.44 2.80
CA ILE A 203 -16.10 -14.13 3.32
C ILE A 203 -15.39 -13.33 2.21
N ASN A 204 -14.44 -13.95 1.49
CA ASN A 204 -13.76 -13.30 0.37
C ASN A 204 -14.72 -12.83 -0.74
N ASN A 205 -15.82 -13.57 -0.95
CA ASN A 205 -16.84 -13.26 -1.95
C ASN A 205 -17.99 -12.40 -1.41
N PHE A 206 -17.88 -11.86 -0.18
CA PHE A 206 -18.92 -11.04 0.45
C PHE A 206 -20.31 -11.72 0.50
N ASP A 207 -20.34 -13.00 0.88
CA ASP A 207 -21.60 -13.71 1.10
C ASP A 207 -22.35 -13.10 2.29
N LYS A 208 -23.55 -12.59 2.00
CA LYS A 208 -24.35 -11.78 2.92
C LYS A 208 -24.72 -12.51 4.20
N ASP A 209 -25.17 -13.76 4.08
CA ASP A 209 -25.58 -14.57 5.24
C ASP A 209 -24.39 -14.90 6.12
N THR A 210 -23.23 -15.19 5.52
CA THR A 210 -21.98 -15.39 6.24
C THR A 210 -21.55 -14.12 6.98
N PHE A 211 -21.67 -12.94 6.36
CA PHE A 211 -21.36 -11.67 7.02
C PHE A 211 -22.29 -11.37 8.20
N ILE A 212 -23.61 -11.54 8.03
CA ILE A 212 -24.58 -11.34 9.12
C ILE A 212 -24.26 -12.25 10.30
N LYS A 213 -24.01 -13.55 10.06
CA LYS A 213 -23.62 -14.51 11.11
C LYS A 213 -22.28 -14.15 11.76
N MET A 214 -21.30 -13.72 10.97
CA MET A 214 -19.99 -13.30 11.47
C MET A 214 -20.10 -12.07 12.39
N ILE A 215 -20.89 -11.08 12.00
CA ILE A 215 -21.18 -9.91 12.83
C ILE A 215 -21.91 -10.34 14.10
N PHE A 216 -22.96 -11.17 13.99
CA PHE A 216 -23.71 -11.68 15.13
C PHE A 216 -22.80 -12.36 16.16
N HIS A 217 -21.95 -13.30 15.74
CA HIS A 217 -21.02 -13.99 16.63
C HIS A 217 -19.98 -13.04 17.23
N SER A 218 -19.53 -12.02 16.49
CA SER A 218 -18.63 -10.99 17.02
C SER A 218 -19.30 -10.17 18.12
N CYS A 219 -20.50 -9.68 17.86
CA CYS A 219 -21.31 -8.92 18.82
C CYS A 219 -21.61 -9.75 20.07
N GLN A 220 -21.99 -11.03 19.89
CA GLN A 220 -22.27 -11.96 20.98
C GLN A 220 -21.03 -12.21 21.83
N THR A 221 -19.88 -12.47 21.19
CA THR A 221 -18.60 -12.69 21.89
C THR A 221 -18.20 -11.44 22.67
N LYS A 222 -18.28 -10.26 22.06
CA LYS A 222 -17.96 -9.00 22.72
C LYS A 222 -18.90 -8.71 23.88
N ALA A 223 -20.21 -8.88 23.71
CA ALA A 223 -21.20 -8.72 24.78
C ALA A 223 -20.88 -9.66 25.96
N ALA A 224 -20.59 -10.93 25.71
CA ALA A 224 -20.24 -11.89 26.75
C ALA A 224 -18.97 -11.50 27.53
N VAL A 225 -17.97 -10.91 26.86
CA VAL A 225 -16.76 -10.39 27.52
C VAL A 225 -17.07 -9.12 28.33
N VAL A 226 -17.85 -8.19 27.77
CA VAL A 226 -18.23 -6.93 28.44
C VAL A 226 -19.08 -7.19 29.67
N SER A 227 -20.05 -8.10 29.61
CA SER A 227 -20.90 -8.44 30.76
C SER A 227 -20.11 -9.06 31.92
N LYS A 228 -18.95 -9.69 31.65
CA LYS A 228 -18.07 -10.24 32.69
C LYS A 228 -17.13 -9.18 33.30
N ASP A 229 -16.80 -8.12 32.56
CA ASP A 229 -15.85 -7.07 32.99
C ASP A 229 -16.11 -5.74 32.27
N GLU A 230 -17.12 -5.00 32.72
CA GLU A 230 -17.53 -3.74 32.09
C GLU A 230 -16.42 -2.67 32.17
N LYS A 231 -15.64 -2.63 33.26
CA LYS A 231 -14.66 -1.57 33.53
C LYS A 231 -13.22 -1.86 33.08
N GLU A 232 -12.98 -3.00 32.43
CA GLU A 232 -11.67 -3.40 31.87
C GLU A 232 -10.56 -3.59 32.91
N ASN A 233 -10.89 -4.22 34.05
CA ASN A 233 -9.90 -4.49 35.11
C ASN A 233 -9.37 -5.94 35.09
N GLY A 234 -9.88 -6.82 34.22
CA GLY A 234 -9.54 -8.24 34.17
C GLY A 234 -9.65 -8.82 32.75
N ILE A 235 -10.64 -9.70 32.51
CA ILE A 235 -10.76 -10.45 31.26
C ILE A 235 -10.96 -9.55 30.03
N ARG A 236 -11.52 -8.34 30.17
CA ARG A 236 -11.70 -7.45 29.01
C ARG A 236 -10.37 -6.89 28.51
N ALA A 237 -9.35 -6.79 29.37
CA ALA A 237 -8.00 -6.42 28.94
C ALA A 237 -7.38 -7.45 27.97
N ALA A 238 -7.91 -8.68 27.93
CA ALA A 238 -7.47 -9.71 27.00
C ALA A 238 -7.94 -9.47 25.55
N LEU A 239 -8.90 -8.54 25.32
CA LEU A 239 -9.19 -8.03 23.97
C LEU A 239 -8.02 -7.24 23.37
N ASN A 240 -6.94 -7.01 24.13
CA ASN A 240 -5.72 -6.39 23.61
C ASN A 240 -4.73 -7.40 23.00
N TYR A 241 -5.15 -8.64 22.72
CA TYR A 241 -4.37 -9.59 21.92
C TYR A 241 -3.95 -8.95 20.58
N GLY A 242 -2.66 -9.02 20.27
CA GLY A 242 -2.02 -8.33 19.14
C GLY A 242 -1.83 -6.81 19.27
N HIS A 243 -2.56 -6.12 20.16
CA HIS A 243 -2.54 -4.65 20.22
C HIS A 243 -1.22 -4.06 20.69
N SER A 244 -0.47 -4.75 21.58
CA SER A 244 0.78 -4.20 22.11
C SER A 244 1.82 -3.92 21.01
N TYR A 245 2.01 -4.85 20.08
CA TYR A 245 2.87 -4.63 18.91
C TYR A 245 2.14 -3.87 17.79
N GLY A 246 0.83 -4.05 17.65
CA GLY A 246 0.01 -3.25 16.71
C GLY A 246 0.16 -1.74 16.95
N HIS A 247 0.04 -1.29 18.20
CA HIS A 247 0.23 0.12 18.57
C HIS A 247 1.65 0.62 18.29
N VAL A 248 2.68 -0.24 18.40
CA VAL A 248 4.04 0.10 18.00
C VAL A 248 4.08 0.37 16.50
N ILE A 249 3.58 -0.57 15.71
CA ILE A 249 3.53 -0.47 14.25
C ILE A 249 2.83 0.82 13.83
N GLU A 250 1.64 1.09 14.38
CA GLU A 250 0.88 2.30 14.10
C GLU A 250 1.67 3.57 14.43
N LYS A 251 2.30 3.65 15.60
CA LYS A 251 3.09 4.84 16.01
C LYS A 251 4.35 5.03 15.18
N ILE A 252 5.10 3.97 14.89
CA ILE A 252 6.33 4.05 14.06
C ILE A 252 5.98 4.51 12.64
N THR A 253 4.85 4.05 12.12
CA THR A 253 4.38 4.39 10.78
C THR A 253 3.53 5.66 10.72
N ASN A 254 3.41 6.40 11.83
CA ASN A 254 2.59 7.60 11.97
C ASN A 254 1.12 7.40 11.53
N TYR A 255 0.57 6.19 11.70
CA TYR A 255 -0.78 5.80 11.30
C TYR A 255 -1.07 5.94 9.79
N LYS A 256 -0.02 5.95 8.94
CA LYS A 256 -0.15 6.13 7.48
C LYS A 256 -0.01 4.85 6.67
N VAL A 257 0.73 3.87 7.19
CA VAL A 257 1.09 2.66 6.42
C VAL A 257 0.07 1.55 6.61
N TYR A 258 -0.39 1.32 7.84
CA TYR A 258 -1.33 0.24 8.18
C TYR A 258 -2.62 0.80 8.73
N THR A 259 -3.74 0.16 8.42
CA THR A 259 -4.99 0.36 9.17
C THR A 259 -4.86 -0.25 10.57
N HIS A 260 -5.78 0.10 11.47
CA HIS A 260 -5.77 -0.45 12.83
C HIS A 260 -5.81 -1.99 12.84
N GLY A 261 -6.77 -2.58 12.12
CA GLY A 261 -6.92 -4.03 12.07
C GLY A 261 -5.75 -4.76 11.38
N GLU A 262 -5.14 -4.14 10.36
CA GLU A 262 -3.89 -4.65 9.78
C GLU A 262 -2.80 -4.71 10.86
N ALA A 263 -2.56 -3.62 11.59
CA ALA A 263 -1.56 -3.58 12.65
C ALA A 263 -1.84 -4.61 13.77
N VAL A 264 -3.12 -4.83 14.12
CA VAL A 264 -3.54 -5.85 15.08
C VAL A 264 -3.19 -7.25 14.58
N ILE A 265 -3.38 -7.58 13.30
CA ILE A 265 -3.00 -8.87 12.72
C ILE A 265 -1.49 -9.11 12.79
N LEU A 266 -0.70 -8.11 12.41
CA LEU A 266 0.77 -8.21 12.49
C LEU A 266 1.21 -8.38 13.94
N GLY A 267 0.52 -7.69 14.86
CA GLY A 267 0.76 -7.84 16.29
C GLY A 267 0.33 -9.20 16.84
N MET A 268 -0.77 -9.79 16.36
CA MET A 268 -1.17 -11.16 16.70
C MET A 268 -0.08 -12.15 16.27
N ASN A 269 0.42 -12.03 15.04
CA ASN A 269 1.48 -12.92 14.56
C ASN A 269 2.79 -12.72 15.33
N PHE A 270 3.14 -11.47 15.70
CA PHE A 270 4.29 -11.19 16.56
C PHE A 270 4.20 -11.94 17.90
N VAL A 271 3.08 -11.81 18.62
CA VAL A 271 2.93 -12.45 19.93
C VAL A 271 2.77 -13.96 19.83
N ASN A 272 2.27 -14.49 18.72
CA ASN A 272 2.19 -15.94 18.46
C ASN A 272 3.57 -16.54 18.21
N LYS A 273 4.37 -15.94 17.32
CA LYS A 273 5.75 -16.37 17.06
C LYS A 273 6.59 -16.31 18.35
N LEU A 274 6.48 -15.20 19.08
CA LEU A 274 7.14 -15.02 20.38
C LEU A 274 6.68 -16.06 21.41
N GLY A 275 5.38 -16.27 21.53
CA GLY A 275 4.81 -17.27 22.44
C GLY A 275 5.26 -18.69 22.10
N TYR A 276 5.41 -19.02 20.82
CA TYR A 276 5.91 -20.31 20.36
C TYR A 276 7.39 -20.51 20.70
N GLU A 277 8.25 -19.52 20.44
CA GLU A 277 9.67 -19.57 20.84
C GLU A 277 9.87 -19.68 22.36
N LEU A 278 8.90 -19.20 23.15
CA LEU A 278 8.88 -19.33 24.60
C LEU A 278 8.23 -20.64 25.10
N GLY A 279 7.71 -21.49 24.22
CA GLY A 279 6.99 -22.73 24.59
C GLY A 279 5.62 -22.49 25.25
N LEU A 280 5.02 -21.31 25.05
CA LEU A 280 3.76 -20.86 25.67
C LEU A 280 2.56 -20.89 24.72
N VAL A 281 2.80 -20.96 23.42
CA VAL A 281 1.77 -21.01 22.37
C VAL A 281 1.97 -22.27 21.55
N GLU A 282 0.88 -23.03 21.33
CA GLU A 282 0.93 -24.24 20.52
C GLU A 282 1.22 -23.90 19.05
N LYS A 283 2.03 -24.75 18.40
CA LYS A 283 2.35 -24.60 16.98
C LYS A 283 1.09 -24.52 16.09
N GLU A 284 0.06 -25.27 16.47
CA GLU A 284 -1.24 -25.27 15.78
C GLU A 284 -1.88 -23.88 15.73
N VAL A 285 -1.76 -23.06 16.79
CA VAL A 285 -2.30 -21.69 16.81
C VAL A 285 -1.57 -20.81 15.79
N VAL A 286 -0.24 -20.91 15.74
CA VAL A 286 0.61 -20.17 14.79
C VAL A 286 0.25 -20.56 13.36
N ASP A 287 0.25 -21.86 13.07
CA ASP A 287 0.01 -22.40 11.73
C ASP A 287 -1.39 -22.05 11.23
N LYS A 288 -2.44 -22.28 12.04
CA LYS A 288 -3.83 -22.00 11.65
C LYS A 288 -4.10 -20.51 11.44
N GLN A 289 -3.54 -19.64 12.28
CA GLN A 289 -3.71 -18.20 12.08
C GLN A 289 -3.01 -17.72 10.81
N ILE A 290 -1.78 -18.17 10.54
CA ILE A 290 -1.08 -17.86 9.29
C ILE A 290 -1.88 -18.36 8.08
N GLU A 291 -2.36 -19.61 8.11
CA GLU A 291 -3.18 -20.17 7.03
C GLU A 291 -4.47 -19.35 6.81
N LEU A 292 -5.15 -18.96 7.88
CA LEU A 292 -6.35 -18.14 7.79
C LEU A 292 -6.06 -16.77 7.17
N PHE A 293 -4.98 -16.09 7.61
CA PHE A 293 -4.58 -14.81 7.04
C PHE A 293 -4.25 -14.93 5.55
N GLN A 294 -3.55 -16.00 5.14
CA GLN A 294 -3.29 -16.29 3.73
C GLN A 294 -4.59 -16.48 2.94
N LYS A 295 -5.51 -17.32 3.45
CA LYS A 295 -6.81 -17.60 2.83
C LYS A 295 -7.69 -16.35 2.68
N LEU A 296 -7.60 -15.41 3.63
CA LEU A 296 -8.32 -14.13 3.60
C LEU A 296 -7.55 -13.01 2.86
N ASN A 297 -6.42 -13.35 2.21
CA ASN A 297 -5.56 -12.39 1.50
C ASN A 297 -5.11 -11.22 2.38
N MET A 298 -4.78 -11.48 3.64
CA MET A 298 -4.35 -10.49 4.63
C MET A 298 -2.84 -10.56 4.83
N SER A 299 -2.22 -9.41 5.13
CA SER A 299 -0.82 -9.41 5.54
C SER A 299 -0.67 -9.96 6.94
N TYR A 300 0.34 -10.81 7.13
CA TYR A 300 0.69 -11.38 8.44
C TYR A 300 2.18 -11.30 8.74
N LEU A 301 3.02 -10.77 7.83
CA LEU A 301 4.46 -10.66 8.08
C LEU A 301 4.74 -9.61 9.16
N VAL A 302 5.57 -9.95 10.12
CA VAL A 302 5.83 -9.10 11.29
C VAL A 302 6.94 -8.12 10.93
N PRO A 303 6.69 -6.82 10.71
CA PRO A 303 7.76 -5.90 10.33
C PRO A 303 8.82 -5.79 11.43
N LYS A 304 10.10 -5.68 11.04
CA LYS A 304 11.22 -5.41 11.96
C LYS A 304 11.47 -3.91 12.00
N TYR A 305 11.63 -3.36 13.20
CA TYR A 305 12.01 -1.98 13.44
C TYR A 305 13.27 -1.93 14.31
N ASP A 306 13.84 -0.74 14.46
CA ASP A 306 14.89 -0.54 15.46
C ASP A 306 14.35 -0.91 16.86
N PHE A 307 15.06 -1.82 17.53
CA PHE A 307 14.61 -2.40 18.80
C PHE A 307 14.45 -1.32 19.88
N GLU A 308 15.39 -0.39 19.98
CA GLU A 308 15.37 0.68 20.99
C GLU A 308 14.17 1.62 20.77
N THR A 309 13.90 1.99 19.52
CA THR A 309 12.73 2.80 19.15
C THR A 309 11.42 2.08 19.47
N MET A 310 11.34 0.79 19.13
CA MET A 310 10.19 -0.05 19.43
C MET A 310 9.93 -0.15 20.94
N ILE A 311 10.96 -0.44 21.75
CA ILE A 311 10.84 -0.56 23.21
C ILE A 311 10.42 0.76 23.86
N LYS A 312 10.95 1.90 23.38
CA LYS A 312 10.52 3.23 23.87
C LYS A 312 9.02 3.45 23.67
N ILE A 313 8.46 2.96 22.57
CA ILE A 313 7.02 3.06 22.29
C ILE A 313 6.24 2.06 23.14
N PHE A 314 6.74 0.83 23.27
CA PHE A 314 6.14 -0.22 24.10
C PHE A 314 6.03 0.22 25.57
N LYS A 315 7.09 0.83 26.14
CA LYS A 315 7.11 1.32 27.53
C LYS A 315 6.11 2.44 27.81
N LYS A 316 5.69 3.19 26.79
CA LYS A 316 4.67 4.23 26.90
C LYS A 316 3.24 3.69 26.92
N ASP A 317 3.04 2.41 26.60
CA ASP A 317 1.74 1.76 26.75
C ASP A 317 1.49 1.45 28.24
N LYS A 318 0.27 1.71 28.72
CA LYS A 318 -0.13 1.93 30.12
C LYS A 318 0.01 0.69 31.05
N LYS A 319 0.68 -0.38 30.61
CA LYS A 319 0.66 -1.72 31.22
C LYS A 319 2.01 -2.22 31.74
N ASN A 320 3.09 -1.45 31.60
CA ASN A 320 4.46 -1.96 31.82
C ASN A 320 5.10 -1.46 33.12
N LYS A 321 5.76 -2.37 33.84
CA LYS A 321 6.75 -2.06 34.89
C LYS A 321 8.11 -1.79 34.20
N SER A 322 9.04 -1.09 34.87
CA SER A 322 10.26 -0.52 34.26
C SER A 322 11.10 -1.49 33.37
N GLU A 323 11.04 -2.79 33.65
CA GLU A 323 11.85 -3.84 33.00
C GLU A 323 11.07 -4.98 32.34
N LYS A 324 9.73 -5.03 32.50
CA LYS A 324 8.89 -6.12 31.96
C LYS A 324 7.75 -5.58 31.09
N LEU A 325 7.52 -6.25 29.98
CA LEU A 325 6.43 -5.98 29.05
C LEU A 325 5.27 -6.93 29.33
N ARG A 326 4.09 -6.39 29.63
CA ARG A 326 2.88 -7.19 29.75
C ARG A 326 2.27 -7.43 28.36
N LEU A 327 2.26 -8.68 27.94
CA LEU A 327 1.72 -9.12 26.65
C LEU A 327 0.49 -9.99 26.85
N VAL A 328 -0.39 -9.97 25.85
CA VAL A 328 -1.53 -10.87 25.74
C VAL A 328 -1.22 -11.89 24.66
N ILE A 329 -1.25 -13.18 25.01
CA ILE A 329 -1.01 -14.30 24.09
C ILE A 329 -2.24 -15.21 24.02
N CYS A 330 -2.32 -16.01 22.96
CA CYS A 330 -3.33 -17.04 22.76
C CYS A 330 -2.65 -18.42 22.82
N PRO A 331 -2.56 -19.07 24.00
CA PRO A 331 -1.87 -20.37 24.12
C PRO A 331 -2.48 -21.46 23.25
N LYS A 332 -3.80 -21.50 23.21
CA LYS A 332 -4.65 -22.37 22.37
C LYS A 332 -5.82 -21.55 21.81
N LEU A 333 -6.35 -21.91 20.64
CA LEU A 333 -7.53 -21.24 20.09
C LEU A 333 -8.71 -21.30 21.07
N GLY A 334 -9.37 -20.17 21.27
CA GLY A 334 -10.44 -19.97 22.26
C GLY A 334 -9.93 -19.67 23.68
N THR A 335 -8.62 -19.49 23.87
CA THR A 335 -8.03 -19.15 25.17
C THR A 335 -7.14 -17.91 25.10
N VAL A 336 -6.92 -17.29 26.26
CA VAL A 336 -6.09 -16.10 26.39
C VAL A 336 -5.32 -16.10 27.70
N LYS A 337 -4.09 -15.60 27.67
CA LYS A 337 -3.20 -15.51 28.84
C LYS A 337 -2.40 -14.22 28.82
N PHE A 338 -2.20 -13.63 29.98
CA PHE A 338 -1.26 -12.53 30.17
C PHE A 338 0.11 -13.09 30.56
N ILE A 339 1.17 -12.52 29.99
CA ILE A 339 2.55 -12.83 30.36
C ILE A 339 3.31 -11.53 30.61
N ASP A 340 4.24 -11.55 31.55
CA ASP A 340 5.17 -10.45 31.80
C ASP A 340 6.55 -10.90 31.28
N LEU A 341 6.98 -10.35 30.13
CA LEU A 341 8.22 -10.73 29.44
C LEU A 341 9.34 -9.73 29.75
N GLU A 342 10.53 -10.24 30.06
CA GLU A 342 11.72 -9.41 30.23
C GLU A 342 12.19 -8.84 28.90
N ILE A 343 12.54 -7.54 28.89
CA ILE A 343 12.94 -6.85 27.66
C ILE A 343 14.18 -7.50 27.04
N GLU A 344 15.13 -7.95 27.86
CA GLU A 344 16.33 -8.64 27.36
C GLU A 344 15.95 -9.94 26.64
N LYS A 345 14.99 -10.69 27.18
CA LYS A 345 14.50 -11.90 26.52
C LYS A 345 13.82 -11.60 25.19
N LEU A 346 13.08 -10.49 25.10
CA LEU A 346 12.51 -10.05 23.83
C LEU A 346 13.60 -9.69 22.83
N LYS A 347 14.68 -9.05 23.26
CA LYS A 347 15.82 -8.66 22.42
C LYS A 347 16.49 -9.88 21.77
N GLU A 348 16.72 -10.94 22.55
CA GLU A 348 17.26 -12.21 22.06
C GLU A 348 16.41 -12.84 20.96
N LEU A 349 15.10 -12.75 21.07
CA LEU A 349 14.15 -13.40 20.16
C LEU A 349 13.69 -12.50 19.01
N TYR A 350 13.90 -11.19 19.09
CA TYR A 350 13.33 -10.21 18.17
C TYR A 350 13.65 -10.50 16.71
N ASP A 351 14.90 -10.86 16.43
CA ASP A 351 15.36 -11.18 15.08
C ASP A 351 14.77 -12.48 14.52
N LYS A 352 14.38 -13.42 15.38
CA LYS A 352 13.74 -14.68 14.97
C LYS A 352 12.26 -14.51 14.65
N ILE A 353 11.59 -13.58 15.33
CA ILE A 353 10.13 -13.40 15.25
C ILE A 353 9.70 -12.28 14.29
N THR A 354 10.64 -11.45 13.83
CA THR A 354 10.38 -10.36 12.87
C THR A 354 10.92 -10.67 11.47
N ASP A 355 10.18 -10.21 10.47
CA ASP A 355 10.39 -10.41 9.05
C ASP A 355 10.86 -9.07 8.43
N THR A 356 12.17 -8.94 8.17
CA THR A 356 12.68 -7.94 7.20
C THR A 356 13.72 -8.55 6.31
N LYS A 357 13.55 -8.36 5.00
CA LYS A 357 14.60 -8.56 4.01
C LYS A 357 14.88 -7.23 3.33
N LEU A 358 15.97 -6.59 3.74
CA LEU A 358 16.60 -5.64 2.83
C LEU A 358 17.09 -6.44 1.62
N ARG A 359 16.80 -5.93 0.43
CA ARG A 359 17.28 -6.50 -0.83
C ARG A 359 18.03 -5.43 -1.60
N ALA A 360 19.12 -5.84 -2.22
CA ALA A 360 19.89 -5.01 -3.13
C ALA A 360 19.77 -5.54 -4.57
N ILE A 361 19.44 -4.65 -5.50
CA ILE A 361 19.38 -4.93 -6.93
C ILE A 361 20.49 -4.17 -7.62
N ILE A 362 21.28 -4.86 -8.44
CA ILE A 362 22.26 -4.25 -9.34
C ILE A 362 21.83 -4.50 -10.79
N ASP A 363 21.73 -3.43 -11.56
CA ASP A 363 21.46 -3.50 -13.00
C ASP A 363 22.69 -2.99 -13.79
N ILE A 364 23.24 -3.84 -14.65
CA ILE A 364 24.41 -3.58 -15.48
C ILE A 364 23.96 -3.43 -16.93
N GLY A 365 23.68 -2.18 -17.32
CA GLY A 365 23.24 -1.84 -18.67
C GLY A 365 24.37 -1.49 -19.64
N THR A 366 24.00 -1.23 -20.90
CA THR A 366 24.94 -0.80 -21.95
C THR A 366 25.65 0.52 -21.61
N ASN A 367 24.94 1.48 -21.03
CA ASN A 367 25.48 2.80 -20.75
C ASN A 367 25.82 3.02 -19.27
N SER A 368 25.04 2.44 -18.35
CA SER A 368 25.11 2.74 -16.92
C SER A 368 24.94 1.49 -16.05
N VAL A 369 25.50 1.55 -14.84
CA VAL A 369 25.36 0.57 -13.78
C VAL A 369 24.62 1.19 -12.60
N ARG A 370 23.58 0.53 -12.11
CA ARG A 370 22.67 1.06 -11.10
C ARG A 370 22.60 0.14 -9.88
N LEU A 371 22.48 0.74 -8.70
CA LEU A 371 22.23 0.04 -7.43
C LEU A 371 20.93 0.53 -6.83
N PHE A 372 20.06 -0.38 -6.40
CA PHE A 372 18.84 -0.07 -5.66
C PHE A 372 18.75 -0.92 -4.40
N ILE A 373 18.64 -0.27 -3.24
CA ILE A 373 18.42 -0.92 -1.95
C ILE A 373 17.05 -0.53 -1.43
N ALA A 374 16.24 -1.52 -1.09
CA ALA A 374 14.95 -1.31 -0.47
C ALA A 374 14.62 -2.39 0.56
N GLU A 375 13.73 -2.04 1.48
CA GLU A 375 13.05 -2.97 2.36
C GLU A 375 11.85 -3.56 1.65
N LEU A 376 11.75 -4.89 1.66
CA LEU A 376 10.62 -5.62 1.11
C LEU A 376 9.66 -6.05 2.21
N TYR A 377 8.37 -5.91 1.90
CA TYR A 377 7.27 -6.40 2.71
C TYR A 377 6.19 -7.01 1.80
N ASN A 378 5.90 -8.31 1.96
CA ASN A 378 4.94 -9.05 1.12
C ASN A 378 5.18 -8.96 -0.40
N GLY A 379 6.44 -8.85 -0.85
CA GLY A 379 6.72 -8.66 -2.27
C GLY A 379 6.40 -7.26 -2.79
N TYR A 380 6.16 -6.30 -1.90
CA TYR A 380 6.09 -4.87 -2.22
C TYR A 380 7.29 -4.14 -1.62
N ILE A 381 7.62 -3.01 -2.23
CA ILE A 381 8.65 -2.10 -1.73
C ILE A 381 8.04 -1.31 -0.57
N ASN A 382 8.45 -1.61 0.66
CA ASN A 382 8.00 -0.91 1.87
C ASN A 382 8.69 0.44 2.01
N LYS A 383 10.01 0.46 1.79
CA LYS A 383 10.84 1.66 1.95
C LYS A 383 12.04 1.62 1.01
N LYS A 384 12.20 2.67 0.19
CA LYS A 384 13.38 2.89 -0.66
C LYS A 384 14.50 3.52 0.20
N TYR A 385 15.68 2.90 0.24
CA TYR A 385 16.81 3.39 1.04
C TYR A 385 17.87 4.11 0.21
N LEU A 386 18.18 3.58 -0.98
CA LEU A 386 19.26 4.08 -1.82
C LEU A 386 19.01 3.71 -3.28
N LYS A 387 19.14 4.66 -4.20
CA LYS A 387 19.18 4.42 -5.65
C LYS A 387 20.36 5.20 -6.24
N LEU A 388 21.36 4.49 -6.77
CA LEU A 388 22.58 5.05 -7.37
C LEU A 388 22.67 4.71 -8.84
N MET A 389 23.33 5.57 -9.62
CA MET A 389 23.58 5.37 -11.04
C MET A 389 24.97 5.91 -11.40
N GLU A 390 25.78 5.06 -12.02
CA GLU A 390 27.07 5.44 -12.59
C GLU A 390 27.12 5.09 -14.07
N ILE A 391 27.82 5.92 -14.86
CA ILE A 391 27.93 5.72 -16.31
C ILE A 391 29.31 5.15 -16.61
N THR A 392 29.34 3.87 -17.01
CA THR A 392 30.57 3.12 -17.31
C THR A 392 30.76 2.89 -18.81
N ARG A 393 29.68 3.04 -19.61
CA ARG A 393 29.64 2.78 -21.05
C ARG A 393 30.14 1.38 -21.41
N LEU A 394 29.68 0.36 -20.67
CA LEU A 394 30.10 -1.03 -20.86
C LEU A 394 29.92 -1.50 -22.32
N GLY A 395 28.86 -1.04 -22.98
CA GLY A 395 28.53 -1.43 -24.36
C GLY A 395 29.14 -0.59 -25.46
N GLU A 396 30.10 0.29 -25.17
CA GLU A 396 30.74 1.12 -26.19
C GLU A 396 31.39 0.27 -27.30
N ASP A 397 31.04 0.56 -28.55
CA ASP A 397 31.50 -0.17 -29.75
C ASP A 397 31.20 -1.68 -29.79
N VAL A 398 30.37 -2.22 -28.89
CA VAL A 398 30.03 -3.67 -28.91
C VAL A 398 29.35 -4.06 -30.23
N ASP A 399 28.48 -3.22 -30.78
CA ASP A 399 27.82 -3.47 -32.07
C ASP A 399 28.79 -3.52 -33.24
N LYS A 400 29.93 -2.84 -33.11
CA LYS A 400 30.98 -2.81 -34.13
C LYS A 400 31.95 -3.97 -33.97
N ASN A 401 32.36 -4.26 -32.73
CA ASN A 401 33.48 -5.15 -32.44
C ASN A 401 33.04 -6.57 -32.06
N GLY A 402 31.80 -6.75 -31.57
CA GLY A 402 31.27 -8.02 -31.09
C GLY A 402 31.78 -8.45 -29.70
N PHE A 403 32.55 -7.60 -29.00
CA PHE A 403 33.08 -7.88 -27.66
C PHE A 403 33.15 -6.63 -26.78
N LEU A 404 33.15 -6.82 -25.46
CA LEU A 404 33.35 -5.78 -24.45
C LEU A 404 34.83 -5.38 -24.38
N LYS A 405 35.15 -4.09 -24.48
CA LYS A 405 36.52 -3.60 -24.32
C LYS A 405 37.00 -3.80 -22.88
N ASP A 406 38.28 -4.14 -22.71
CA ASP A 406 38.89 -4.30 -21.39
C ASP A 406 38.76 -3.03 -20.54
N SER A 407 38.99 -1.85 -21.13
CA SER A 407 38.83 -0.57 -20.43
C SER A 407 37.39 -0.32 -19.96
N ALA A 408 36.37 -0.84 -20.65
CA ALA A 408 34.97 -0.73 -20.24
C ALA A 408 34.60 -1.74 -19.15
N ILE A 409 35.22 -2.93 -19.18
CA ILE A 409 35.15 -3.94 -18.13
C ILE A 409 35.75 -3.38 -16.83
N GLU A 410 36.96 -2.82 -16.86
CA GLU A 410 37.63 -2.28 -15.67
C GLU A 410 36.80 -1.19 -14.98
N ARG A 411 36.31 -0.21 -15.76
CA ARG A 411 35.45 0.86 -15.23
C ARG A 411 34.20 0.30 -14.55
N THR A 412 33.61 -0.74 -15.13
CA THR A 412 32.42 -1.38 -14.57
C THR A 412 32.74 -2.14 -13.29
N ILE A 413 33.86 -2.86 -13.23
CA ILE A 413 34.32 -3.57 -12.02
C ILE A 413 34.59 -2.60 -10.88
N GLU A 414 35.23 -1.45 -11.14
CA GLU A 414 35.49 -0.41 -10.13
C GLU A 414 34.17 0.07 -9.47
N VAL A 415 33.15 0.36 -10.28
CA VAL A 415 31.83 0.75 -9.80
C VAL A 415 31.17 -0.37 -8.98
N LEU A 416 31.28 -1.62 -9.43
CA LEU A 416 30.71 -2.77 -8.72
C LEU A 416 31.40 -3.02 -7.38
N LYS A 417 32.72 -2.79 -7.26
CA LYS A 417 33.45 -2.83 -5.98
C LYS A 417 32.90 -1.80 -4.99
N ASN A 418 32.64 -0.57 -5.45
CA ASN A 418 32.00 0.45 -4.62
C ASN A 418 30.57 0.06 -4.20
N TYR A 419 29.75 -0.46 -5.13
CA TYR A 419 28.41 -0.93 -4.80
C TYR A 419 28.41 -2.11 -3.81
N LYS A 420 29.34 -3.05 -3.95
CA LYS A 420 29.52 -4.15 -3.00
C LYS A 420 29.86 -3.63 -1.60
N TYR A 421 30.78 -2.68 -1.50
CA TYR A 421 31.10 -2.02 -0.23
C TYR A 421 29.87 -1.37 0.43
N ILE A 422 29.02 -0.70 -0.36
CA ILE A 422 27.77 -0.12 0.15
C ILE A 422 26.81 -1.23 0.61
N ILE A 423 26.59 -2.28 -0.19
CA ILE A 423 25.73 -3.42 0.17
C ILE A 423 26.18 -4.06 1.50
N ASP A 424 27.49 -4.24 1.68
CA ASP A 424 28.07 -4.82 2.90
C ASP A 424 27.85 -3.91 4.11
N LYS A 425 27.97 -2.59 3.94
CA LYS A 425 27.68 -1.61 4.99
C LYS A 425 26.22 -1.68 5.46
N TYR A 426 25.28 -2.00 4.57
CA TYR A 426 23.88 -2.23 4.90
C TYR A 426 23.58 -3.66 5.40
N LYS A 427 24.59 -4.55 5.46
CA LYS A 427 24.48 -5.96 5.89
C LYS A 427 23.42 -6.75 5.11
N ILE A 428 23.35 -6.53 3.80
CA ILE A 428 22.33 -7.14 2.94
C ILE A 428 22.82 -8.49 2.43
N SER A 429 22.08 -9.56 2.72
CA SER A 429 22.37 -10.90 2.21
C SER A 429 21.60 -11.25 0.92
N ASP A 430 20.46 -10.60 0.66
CA ASP A 430 19.66 -10.81 -0.55
C ASP A 430 20.08 -9.81 -1.63
N VAL A 431 20.99 -10.24 -2.51
CA VAL A 431 21.52 -9.44 -3.60
C VAL A 431 21.19 -10.10 -4.94
N LYS A 432 20.49 -9.38 -5.82
CA LYS A 432 20.24 -9.81 -7.19
C LYS A 432 20.97 -8.87 -8.15
N SER A 433 21.79 -9.41 -9.05
CA SER A 433 22.51 -8.61 -10.05
C SER A 433 22.20 -9.12 -11.45
N CYS A 434 21.83 -8.22 -12.37
CA CYS A 434 21.57 -8.55 -13.77
C CYS A 434 22.45 -7.75 -14.73
N ALA A 435 22.72 -8.34 -15.90
CA ALA A 435 23.35 -7.66 -17.01
C ALA A 435 22.51 -7.79 -18.29
N THR A 436 22.45 -6.72 -19.08
CA THR A 436 21.54 -6.61 -20.23
C THR A 436 22.28 -6.59 -21.57
N SER A 437 21.76 -5.88 -22.59
CA SER A 437 22.17 -5.95 -24.00
C SER A 437 23.68 -5.99 -24.23
N ALA A 438 24.47 -5.09 -23.64
CA ALA A 438 25.92 -5.07 -23.87
C ALA A 438 26.62 -6.38 -23.51
N THR A 439 26.29 -6.98 -22.36
CA THR A 439 26.86 -8.26 -21.95
C THR A 439 26.27 -9.40 -22.77
N ARG A 440 24.95 -9.38 -22.99
CA ARG A 440 24.22 -10.39 -23.76
C ARG A 440 24.76 -10.56 -25.19
N ASP A 441 25.08 -9.45 -25.83
CA ASP A 441 25.46 -9.38 -27.25
C ASP A 441 26.98 -9.56 -27.48
N SER A 442 27.77 -9.69 -26.39
CA SER A 442 29.23 -9.80 -26.46
C SER A 442 29.74 -11.25 -26.46
N SER A 443 30.76 -11.53 -27.27
CA SER A 443 31.41 -12.84 -27.33
C SER A 443 32.21 -13.17 -26.06
N ASN A 444 32.78 -12.16 -25.39
CA ASN A 444 33.58 -12.29 -24.17
C ASN A 444 32.78 -12.13 -22.87
N LYS A 445 31.44 -12.25 -22.90
CA LYS A 445 30.57 -12.09 -21.72
C LYS A 445 30.97 -12.95 -20.52
N ASN A 446 31.43 -14.18 -20.76
CA ASN A 446 31.82 -15.11 -19.70
C ASN A 446 33.08 -14.64 -18.97
N ILE A 447 33.98 -13.94 -19.67
CA ILE A 447 35.17 -13.32 -19.06
C ILE A 447 34.72 -12.23 -18.09
N PHE A 448 33.85 -11.32 -18.55
CA PHE A 448 33.31 -10.25 -17.70
C PHE A 448 32.58 -10.79 -16.45
N ILE A 449 31.66 -11.75 -16.63
CA ILE A 449 30.90 -12.34 -15.51
C ILE A 449 31.84 -13.04 -14.50
N SER A 450 32.83 -13.79 -15.02
CA SER A 450 33.80 -14.49 -14.15
C SER A 450 34.66 -13.51 -13.37
N ARG A 451 35.11 -12.43 -14.01
CA ARG A 451 35.87 -11.37 -13.34
C ARG A 451 35.06 -10.69 -12.24
N VAL A 452 33.79 -10.35 -12.48
CA VAL A 452 32.95 -9.76 -11.43
C VAL A 452 32.77 -10.72 -10.24
N LYS A 453 32.58 -12.01 -10.51
CA LYS A 453 32.48 -13.00 -9.44
C LYS A 453 33.78 -13.10 -8.62
N ASN A 454 34.93 -13.16 -9.29
CA ASN A 454 36.22 -13.36 -8.64
C ASN A 454 36.73 -12.09 -7.93
N GLU A 455 36.54 -10.92 -8.52
CA GLU A 455 37.09 -9.66 -8.01
C GLU A 455 36.13 -8.89 -7.09
N VAL A 456 34.82 -9.11 -7.21
CA VAL A 456 33.79 -8.38 -6.46
C VAL A 456 32.96 -9.31 -5.56
N GLY A 457 32.89 -10.60 -5.87
CA GLY A 457 32.05 -11.55 -5.15
C GLY A 457 30.55 -11.45 -5.49
N LEU A 458 30.19 -10.85 -6.62
CA LEU A 458 28.81 -10.72 -7.08
C LEU A 458 28.49 -11.76 -8.17
N ASN A 459 27.33 -12.41 -8.05
CA ASN A 459 26.82 -13.29 -9.09
C ASN A 459 25.95 -12.50 -10.06
N ILE A 460 26.40 -12.35 -11.31
CA ILE A 460 25.63 -11.67 -12.37
C ILE A 460 24.81 -12.70 -13.14
N LYS A 461 23.51 -12.42 -13.29
CA LYS A 461 22.65 -13.10 -14.26
C LYS A 461 22.53 -12.27 -15.53
N CYS A 462 23.07 -12.75 -16.65
CA CYS A 462 22.80 -12.16 -17.95
C CYS A 462 21.38 -12.53 -18.38
N ILE A 463 20.49 -11.55 -18.53
CA ILE A 463 19.07 -11.77 -18.82
C ILE A 463 18.75 -11.60 -20.32
N SER A 464 17.73 -12.31 -20.80
CA SER A 464 17.21 -12.07 -22.15
C SER A 464 16.50 -10.72 -22.22
N GLY A 465 16.34 -10.18 -23.43
CA GLY A 465 15.61 -8.92 -23.62
C GLY A 465 14.13 -9.04 -23.21
N GLU A 466 13.51 -10.21 -23.41
CA GLU A 466 12.16 -10.47 -22.92
C GLU A 466 12.09 -10.54 -21.39
N GLN A 467 13.10 -11.09 -20.71
CA GLN A 467 13.15 -11.06 -19.24
C GLN A 467 13.32 -9.63 -18.71
N GLU A 468 14.18 -8.83 -19.35
CA GLU A 468 14.34 -7.40 -19.08
C GLU A 468 13.01 -6.65 -19.20
N GLY A 469 12.27 -6.90 -20.30
CA GLY A 469 10.94 -6.33 -20.50
C GLY A 469 9.91 -6.78 -19.45
N ILE A 470 9.90 -8.05 -19.04
CA ILE A 470 9.00 -8.55 -17.96
C ILE A 470 9.28 -7.83 -16.65
N TYR A 471 10.55 -7.71 -16.26
CA TYR A 471 10.90 -7.00 -15.03
C TYR A 471 10.50 -5.52 -15.12
N CYS A 472 10.81 -4.85 -16.23
CA CYS A 472 10.41 -3.47 -16.43
C CYS A 472 8.88 -3.29 -16.31
N PHE A 473 8.10 -4.17 -16.95
CA PHE A 473 6.64 -4.16 -16.86
C PHE A 473 6.12 -4.39 -15.43
N ASN A 474 6.70 -5.34 -14.70
CA ASN A 474 6.36 -5.57 -13.29
C ASN A 474 6.69 -4.36 -12.41
N GLY A 475 7.79 -3.65 -12.71
CA GLY A 475 8.16 -2.41 -12.03
C GLY A 475 7.07 -1.34 -12.18
N ILE A 476 6.58 -1.12 -13.39
CA ILE A 476 5.44 -0.21 -13.66
C ILE A 476 4.19 -0.65 -12.89
N LEU A 477 3.82 -1.93 -12.99
CA LEU A 477 2.61 -2.48 -12.37
C LEU A 477 2.63 -2.47 -10.84
N SER A 478 3.80 -2.30 -10.22
CA SER A 478 3.94 -2.29 -8.76
C SER A 478 3.16 -1.17 -8.08
N GLU A 479 2.84 -0.08 -8.81
CA GLU A 479 2.10 1.07 -8.29
C GLU A 479 0.72 1.26 -8.95
N ILE A 480 0.44 0.50 -10.01
CA ILE A 480 -0.84 0.57 -10.72
C ILE A 480 -1.87 -0.36 -10.05
N LYS A 481 -2.95 0.26 -9.55
CA LYS A 481 -4.04 -0.44 -8.83
C LYS A 481 -5.14 -0.97 -9.76
N ASP A 482 -5.30 -0.39 -10.95
CA ASP A 482 -6.38 -0.71 -11.88
C ASP A 482 -6.00 -1.80 -12.89
N ASN A 483 -6.98 -2.57 -13.38
CA ASN A 483 -6.77 -3.57 -14.44
C ASN A 483 -6.74 -2.96 -15.85
N LYS A 484 -6.11 -1.79 -15.97
CA LYS A 484 -5.96 -1.07 -17.24
C LYS A 484 -5.04 -1.86 -18.19
N LYS A 485 -5.25 -1.63 -19.48
CA LYS A 485 -4.44 -2.16 -20.57
C LYS A 485 -3.32 -1.17 -20.88
N PHE A 486 -2.06 -1.65 -20.89
CA PHE A 486 -0.89 -0.82 -21.10
C PHE A 486 -0.04 -1.28 -22.28
N ILE A 487 0.59 -0.31 -22.94
CA ILE A 487 1.79 -0.53 -23.74
C ILE A 487 2.94 0.12 -22.97
N ALA A 488 3.83 -0.69 -22.42
CA ALA A 488 5.04 -0.23 -21.76
C ALA A 488 6.20 -0.16 -22.76
N ILE A 489 6.94 0.94 -22.72
CA ILE A 489 8.13 1.18 -23.53
C ILE A 489 9.30 1.51 -22.61
N ASP A 490 10.35 0.70 -22.69
CA ASP A 490 11.66 1.00 -22.10
C ASP A 490 12.66 1.28 -23.21
N ILE A 491 13.26 2.47 -23.21
CA ILE A 491 14.29 2.85 -24.20
C ILE A 491 15.65 2.78 -23.51
N GLY A 492 16.30 1.64 -23.65
CA GLY A 492 17.64 1.38 -23.16
C GLY A 492 18.75 1.97 -24.02
N GLY A 493 19.99 1.62 -23.67
CA GLY A 493 21.17 1.96 -24.46
C GLY A 493 21.31 1.10 -25.71
N GLY A 494 21.24 -0.23 -25.54
CA GLY A 494 21.41 -1.21 -26.63
C GLY A 494 20.10 -1.72 -27.24
N SER A 495 19.01 -1.74 -26.46
CA SER A 495 17.71 -2.26 -26.88
C SER A 495 16.56 -1.33 -26.47
N THR A 496 15.39 -1.61 -27.03
CA THR A 496 14.10 -1.04 -26.62
C THR A 496 13.14 -2.19 -26.39
N GLU A 497 12.54 -2.25 -25.22
CA GLU A 497 11.55 -3.26 -24.86
C GLU A 497 10.14 -2.70 -25.02
N ILE A 498 9.27 -3.47 -25.66
CA ILE A 498 7.85 -3.15 -25.82
C ILE A 498 7.04 -4.31 -25.24
N ILE A 499 6.18 -3.98 -24.28
CA ILE A 499 5.32 -4.94 -23.59
C ILE A 499 3.87 -4.45 -23.70
N ILE A 500 2.96 -5.32 -24.11
CA ILE A 500 1.52 -5.04 -24.15
C ILE A 500 0.82 -6.03 -23.22
N GLY A 501 0.03 -5.52 -22.27
CA GLY A 501 -0.66 -6.37 -21.33
C GLY A 501 -1.50 -5.62 -20.30
N THR A 502 -2.02 -6.39 -19.35
CA THR A 502 -2.65 -5.92 -18.11
C THR A 502 -1.81 -6.37 -16.92
N LYS A 503 -2.27 -6.07 -15.70
CA LYS A 503 -1.64 -6.55 -14.47
C LYS A 503 -1.57 -8.08 -14.39
N ASP A 504 -2.57 -8.75 -14.94
CA ASP A 504 -2.75 -10.20 -14.81
C ASP A 504 -2.19 -10.98 -16.00
N ASN A 505 -2.00 -10.34 -17.17
CA ASN A 505 -1.62 -11.03 -18.39
C ASN A 505 -0.77 -10.17 -19.34
N ILE A 506 0.32 -10.75 -19.85
CA ILE A 506 1.15 -10.16 -20.91
C ILE A 506 0.70 -10.75 -22.25
N SER A 507 0.14 -9.90 -23.13
CA SER A 507 -0.34 -10.27 -24.46
C SER A 507 0.76 -10.21 -25.54
N PHE A 508 1.76 -9.36 -25.34
CA PHE A 508 2.91 -9.24 -26.23
C PHE A 508 4.13 -8.78 -25.45
N ILE A 509 5.28 -9.36 -25.79
CA ILE A 509 6.57 -8.85 -25.33
C ILE A 509 7.62 -9.03 -26.42
N LYS A 510 8.38 -7.96 -26.67
CA LYS A 510 9.56 -8.04 -27.54
C LYS A 510 10.62 -7.04 -27.11
N SER A 511 11.87 -7.51 -27.09
CA SER A 511 13.06 -6.65 -27.07
C SER A 511 13.55 -6.46 -28.49
N PHE A 512 13.72 -5.20 -28.87
CA PHE A 512 14.24 -4.79 -30.17
C PHE A 512 15.67 -4.31 -30.04
N ASN A 513 16.52 -4.72 -30.98
CA ASN A 513 17.91 -4.30 -31.07
C ASN A 513 18.05 -2.88 -31.64
N PHE A 514 17.32 -1.92 -31.08
CA PHE A 514 17.54 -0.49 -31.25
C PHE A 514 17.43 0.21 -29.89
N GLY A 515 18.52 0.81 -29.42
CA GLY A 515 18.53 1.64 -28.22
C GLY A 515 19.24 2.96 -28.51
N SER A 516 19.24 3.88 -27.55
CA SER A 516 19.80 5.23 -27.74
C SER A 516 21.29 5.24 -28.13
N VAL A 517 22.11 4.36 -27.54
CA VAL A 517 23.54 4.20 -27.87
C VAL A 517 23.69 3.54 -29.24
N ARG A 518 23.00 2.41 -29.46
CA ARG A 518 23.05 1.64 -30.72
C ARG A 518 22.61 2.45 -31.93
N ILE A 519 21.54 3.24 -31.82
CA ILE A 519 21.06 4.13 -32.89
C ILE A 519 22.05 5.28 -33.12
N LYS A 520 22.59 5.89 -32.06
CA LYS A 520 23.61 6.93 -32.19
C LYS A 520 24.83 6.42 -32.97
N GLU A 521 25.35 5.25 -32.59
CA GLU A 521 26.52 4.64 -33.24
C GLU A 521 26.22 4.22 -34.69
N LYS A 522 25.00 3.73 -34.97
CA LYS A 522 24.62 3.26 -36.30
C LYS A 522 24.33 4.37 -37.30
N PHE A 523 23.61 5.42 -36.90
CA PHE A 523 23.06 6.42 -37.82
C PHE A 523 23.60 7.84 -37.64
N PHE A 524 24.09 8.18 -36.46
CA PHE A 524 24.43 9.57 -36.12
C PHE A 524 25.91 9.75 -35.76
N LYS A 525 26.80 9.02 -36.45
CA LYS A 525 28.23 9.32 -36.41
C LYS A 525 28.44 10.76 -36.89
N ASN A 526 29.11 11.58 -36.09
CA ASN A 526 29.40 13.00 -36.33
C ASN A 526 28.16 13.93 -36.39
N ASP A 527 27.08 13.63 -35.66
CA ASP A 527 25.91 14.52 -35.53
C ASP A 527 25.21 14.91 -36.86
N LYS A 528 25.36 14.10 -37.91
CA LYS A 528 24.63 14.25 -39.18
C LYS A 528 23.18 13.78 -39.08
N TYR A 529 22.36 14.54 -38.35
CA TYR A 529 20.98 14.17 -38.04
C TYR A 529 20.03 14.23 -39.26
N LYS A 530 20.01 15.37 -39.98
CA LYS A 530 19.04 15.63 -41.06
C LYS A 530 19.05 14.55 -42.15
N GLU A 531 20.23 14.08 -42.55
CA GLU A 531 20.40 13.06 -43.62
C GLU A 531 20.00 11.65 -43.17
N ASN A 532 20.09 11.34 -41.87
CA ASN A 532 19.99 9.97 -41.36
C ASN A 532 18.70 9.69 -40.57
N ILE A 533 17.91 10.72 -40.20
CA ILE A 533 16.62 10.53 -39.51
C ILE A 533 15.66 9.66 -40.34
N ALA A 534 15.57 9.88 -41.65
CA ALA A 534 14.70 9.06 -42.51
C ALA A 534 15.13 7.59 -42.55
N LYS A 535 16.45 7.33 -42.63
CA LYS A 535 17.02 5.97 -42.61
C LYS A 535 16.77 5.29 -41.26
N MET A 536 16.98 6.02 -40.16
CA MET A 536 16.73 5.55 -38.80
C MET A 536 15.25 5.24 -38.59
N LYS A 537 14.34 6.11 -39.06
CA LYS A 537 12.90 5.88 -39.02
C LYS A 537 12.52 4.60 -39.76
N ASN A 538 12.95 4.44 -41.01
CA ASN A 538 12.65 3.25 -41.79
C ASN A 538 13.20 1.98 -41.13
N PHE A 539 14.40 2.04 -40.54
CA PHE A 539 14.98 0.93 -39.79
C PHE A 539 14.11 0.51 -38.60
N VAL A 540 13.65 1.47 -37.78
CA VAL A 540 12.78 1.19 -36.63
C VAL A 540 11.42 0.65 -37.08
N TYR A 541 10.76 1.27 -38.06
CA TYR A 541 9.47 0.79 -38.59
C TYR A 541 9.57 -0.63 -39.14
N ASN A 542 10.60 -0.93 -39.94
CA ASN A 542 10.82 -2.28 -40.47
C ASN A 542 10.96 -3.34 -39.37
N MET A 543 11.63 -3.01 -38.26
CA MET A 543 11.73 -3.94 -37.13
C MET A 543 10.39 -4.14 -36.41
N LEU A 544 9.59 -3.08 -36.25
CA LEU A 544 8.27 -3.16 -35.61
C LEU A 544 7.27 -3.93 -36.48
N ASP A 545 7.25 -3.69 -37.79
CA ASP A 545 6.29 -4.28 -38.73
C ASP A 545 6.51 -5.78 -39.01
N GLN A 546 7.70 -6.28 -38.68
CA GLN A 546 8.02 -7.71 -38.67
C GLN A 546 7.41 -8.47 -37.48
N THR A 547 6.67 -7.79 -36.60
CA THR A 547 6.06 -8.39 -35.41
C THR A 547 4.54 -8.44 -35.50
N LYS A 548 3.91 -9.01 -34.46
CA LYS A 548 2.46 -9.05 -34.32
C LYS A 548 1.86 -7.71 -33.82
N LEU A 549 2.66 -6.67 -33.61
CA LEU A 549 2.19 -5.36 -33.10
C LEU A 549 1.06 -4.76 -33.93
N LYS A 550 1.12 -4.90 -35.27
CA LYS A 550 0.09 -4.39 -36.19
C LYS A 550 -1.30 -4.98 -36.01
N TYR A 551 -1.45 -6.07 -35.26
CA TYR A 551 -2.74 -6.71 -34.98
C TYR A 551 -3.42 -6.20 -33.71
N PHE A 552 -2.77 -5.32 -32.94
CA PHE A 552 -3.34 -4.73 -31.74
C PHE A 552 -4.09 -3.43 -32.05
N ASN A 553 -5.25 -3.25 -31.44
CA ASN A 553 -5.95 -1.98 -31.42
C ASN A 553 -5.34 -1.07 -30.34
N PHE A 554 -4.42 -0.18 -30.72
CA PHE A 554 -3.67 0.64 -29.76
C PHE A 554 -4.56 1.62 -28.98
N ASP A 555 -5.74 1.99 -29.49
CA ASP A 555 -6.64 2.93 -28.80
C ASP A 555 -7.14 2.41 -27.45
N GLU A 556 -7.17 1.09 -27.26
CA GLU A 556 -7.55 0.44 -26.00
C GLU A 556 -6.47 0.49 -24.91
N TYR A 557 -5.26 0.92 -25.24
CA TYR A 557 -4.12 0.86 -24.33
C TYR A 557 -3.60 2.25 -23.96
N GLU A 558 -3.26 2.44 -22.69
CA GLU A 558 -2.48 3.59 -22.23
C GLU A 558 -0.99 3.34 -22.51
N LEU A 559 -0.29 4.35 -23.03
CA LEU A 559 1.13 4.27 -23.31
C LEU A 559 1.93 4.73 -22.08
N VAL A 560 2.84 3.89 -21.60
CA VAL A 560 3.71 4.18 -20.47
C VAL A 560 5.16 4.11 -20.92
N GLY A 561 5.90 5.19 -20.68
CA GLY A 561 7.32 5.31 -20.97
C GLY A 561 8.13 5.24 -19.70
N VAL A 562 9.18 4.42 -19.69
CA VAL A 562 9.90 4.08 -18.48
C VAL A 562 11.28 4.74 -18.42
N ALA A 563 11.57 5.35 -17.27
CA ALA A 563 12.89 5.83 -16.85
C ALA A 563 13.66 6.56 -17.97
N GLY A 564 14.99 6.52 -17.93
CA GLY A 564 15.80 6.78 -19.12
C GLY A 564 15.48 8.08 -19.87
N THR A 565 15.32 7.95 -21.19
CA THR A 565 15.00 9.04 -22.10
C THR A 565 13.71 9.77 -21.74
N VAL A 566 12.68 9.06 -21.28
CA VAL A 566 11.34 9.63 -21.04
C VAL A 566 11.35 10.59 -19.86
N THR A 567 11.92 10.17 -18.73
CA THR A 567 12.07 11.02 -17.53
C THR A 567 12.94 12.26 -17.77
N THR A 568 13.96 12.14 -18.65
CA THR A 568 14.79 13.30 -19.05
C THR A 568 13.99 14.34 -19.84
N GLN A 569 13.00 13.96 -20.63
CA GLN A 569 12.16 14.94 -21.33
C GLN A 569 11.42 15.84 -20.33
N VAL A 570 10.85 15.24 -19.29
CA VAL A 570 10.13 15.97 -18.23
C VAL A 570 11.08 16.85 -17.43
N SER A 571 12.28 16.32 -17.09
CA SER A 571 13.30 17.08 -16.36
C SER A 571 13.73 18.34 -17.10
N VAL A 572 13.96 18.23 -18.42
CA VAL A 572 14.32 19.38 -19.27
C VAL A 572 13.14 20.33 -19.44
N LEU A 573 11.95 19.80 -19.69
CA LEU A 573 10.72 20.60 -19.87
C LEU A 573 10.43 21.47 -18.64
N LYS A 574 10.61 20.90 -17.44
CA LYS A 574 10.40 21.60 -16.15
C LYS A 574 11.62 22.42 -15.69
N GLY A 575 12.75 22.35 -16.39
CA GLY A 575 13.97 23.05 -16.02
C GLY A 575 14.52 22.64 -14.64
N LEU A 576 14.42 21.35 -14.30
CA LEU A 576 14.81 20.85 -12.99
C LEU A 576 16.33 20.89 -12.80
N LYS A 577 16.81 21.65 -11.81
CA LYS A 577 18.23 21.68 -11.42
C LYS A 577 18.65 20.40 -10.69
N GLU A 578 17.77 19.91 -9.84
CA GLU A 578 17.89 18.63 -9.13
C GLU A 578 16.74 17.73 -9.55
N TYR A 579 17.01 16.44 -9.64
CA TYR A 579 16.01 15.46 -10.05
C TYR A 579 14.95 15.29 -8.97
N ASP A 580 13.69 15.59 -9.27
CA ASP A 580 12.56 15.45 -8.34
C ASP A 580 11.54 14.43 -8.88
N THR A 581 11.44 13.31 -8.18
CA THR A 581 10.52 12.22 -8.53
C THR A 581 9.05 12.66 -8.50
N LYS A 582 8.66 13.57 -7.61
CA LYS A 582 7.25 14.02 -7.51
C LYS A 582 6.81 14.83 -8.73
N GLU A 583 7.77 15.49 -9.37
CA GLU A 583 7.53 16.30 -10.57
C GLU A 583 7.57 15.47 -11.86
N ILE A 584 8.25 14.32 -11.85
CA ILE A 584 8.51 13.49 -13.03
C ILE A 584 7.57 12.30 -13.11
N HIS A 585 7.39 11.58 -12.02
CA HIS A 585 6.56 10.38 -11.98
C HIS A 585 5.08 10.71 -12.22
N ASN A 586 4.40 9.87 -13.00
CA ASN A 586 3.01 10.06 -13.46
C ASN A 586 2.76 11.32 -14.29
N TYR A 587 3.81 11.99 -14.78
CA TYR A 587 3.65 13.10 -15.71
C TYR A 587 3.08 12.59 -17.05
N LEU A 588 2.09 13.29 -17.61
CA LEU A 588 1.57 13.02 -18.95
C LEU A 588 2.34 13.87 -19.96
N LEU A 589 3.33 13.27 -20.62
CA LEU A 589 4.20 13.95 -21.56
C LEU A 589 3.57 14.01 -22.96
N ASN A 590 3.44 15.21 -23.52
CA ASN A 590 2.85 15.42 -24.84
C ASN A 590 3.90 15.24 -25.96
N ILE A 591 3.47 14.75 -27.12
CA ILE A 591 4.33 14.67 -28.30
C ILE A 591 4.91 16.04 -28.70
N LYS A 592 4.17 17.15 -28.49
CA LYS A 592 4.67 18.51 -28.74
C LYS A 592 5.84 18.86 -27.84
N ASP A 593 5.82 18.46 -26.57
CA ASP A 593 6.92 18.71 -25.63
C ASP A 593 8.18 17.95 -26.06
N ILE A 594 8.00 16.72 -26.54
CA ILE A 594 9.07 15.88 -27.09
C ILE A 594 9.65 16.50 -28.37
N GLU A 595 8.81 17.06 -29.23
CA GLU A 595 9.25 17.76 -30.44
C GLU A 595 10.04 19.03 -30.12
N ASN A 596 9.57 19.84 -29.17
CA ASN A 596 10.27 21.05 -28.70
C ASN A 596 11.64 20.70 -28.11
N ASN A 597 11.70 19.69 -27.24
CA ASN A 597 12.96 19.22 -26.67
C ASN A 597 13.89 18.66 -27.76
N LEU A 598 13.38 17.93 -28.74
CA LEU A 598 14.17 17.42 -29.85
C LEU A 598 14.81 18.56 -30.66
N GLU A 599 14.06 19.61 -30.97
CA GLU A 599 14.57 20.81 -31.66
C GLU A 599 15.65 21.51 -30.82
N LEU A 600 15.43 21.65 -29.51
CA LEU A 600 16.43 22.17 -28.58
C LEU A 600 17.71 21.34 -28.57
N PHE A 601 17.61 20.01 -28.54
CA PHE A 601 18.79 19.14 -28.53
C PHE A 601 19.54 19.15 -29.87
N MET A 602 18.82 19.19 -30.99
CA MET A 602 19.42 19.20 -32.33
C MET A 602 20.03 20.54 -32.72
N SER A 603 19.58 21.65 -32.13
CA SER A 603 20.13 22.99 -32.36
C SER A 603 21.43 23.26 -31.59
N LYS A 604 21.88 22.32 -30.75
CA LYS A 604 23.04 22.48 -29.86
C LYS A 604 24.13 21.44 -30.12
N SER A 605 25.37 21.88 -30.08
CA SER A 605 26.54 21.00 -30.01
C SER A 605 26.48 20.12 -28.75
N ILE A 606 27.31 19.07 -28.69
CA ILE A 606 27.39 18.19 -27.52
C ILE A 606 27.75 18.99 -26.25
N ASP A 607 28.68 19.94 -26.34
CA ASP A 607 29.12 20.74 -25.18
C ASP A 607 28.07 21.75 -24.73
N GLU A 608 27.26 22.27 -25.63
CA GLU A 608 26.09 23.09 -25.28
C GLU A 608 24.97 22.25 -24.67
N ARG A 609 24.75 21.02 -25.17
CA ARG A 609 23.79 20.08 -24.60
C ARG A 609 24.12 19.73 -23.14
N LYS A 610 25.40 19.57 -22.80
CA LYS A 610 25.84 19.34 -21.42
C LYS A 610 25.42 20.44 -20.43
N LYS A 611 25.11 21.65 -20.94
CA LYS A 611 24.69 22.81 -20.14
C LYS A 611 23.18 22.99 -20.05
N ILE A 612 22.39 22.15 -20.72
CA ILE A 612 20.92 22.20 -20.65
C ILE A 612 20.48 21.77 -19.25
N VAL A 613 19.71 22.63 -18.58
CA VAL A 613 19.14 22.33 -17.25
C VAL A 613 18.16 21.15 -17.39
N GLY A 614 18.22 20.19 -16.45
CA GLY A 614 17.43 18.96 -16.50
C GLY A 614 18.00 17.86 -17.40
N LEU A 615 19.03 18.14 -18.22
CA LEU A 615 19.73 17.13 -19.00
C LEU A 615 21.05 16.76 -18.32
N HIS A 616 21.15 15.51 -17.84
CA HIS A 616 22.39 15.04 -17.26
C HIS A 616 23.56 15.11 -18.29
N PRO A 617 24.71 15.74 -17.98
CA PRO A 617 25.77 16.00 -18.96
C PRO A 617 26.27 14.74 -19.69
N LYS A 618 26.41 13.63 -18.97
CA LYS A 618 26.84 12.33 -19.55
C LYS A 618 25.83 11.72 -20.54
N ARG A 619 24.59 12.25 -20.65
CA ARG A 619 23.56 11.83 -21.63
C ARG A 619 23.52 12.69 -22.89
N ALA A 620 24.25 13.81 -22.93
CA ALA A 620 24.24 14.75 -24.04
C ALA A 620 24.51 14.09 -25.41
N GLU A 621 25.39 13.10 -25.45
CA GLU A 621 25.76 12.39 -26.69
C GLU A 621 24.65 11.50 -27.26
N VAL A 622 23.75 10.96 -26.43
CA VAL A 622 22.78 9.92 -26.83
C VAL A 622 21.34 10.39 -26.78
N ILE A 623 21.07 11.55 -26.16
CA ILE A 623 19.71 12.03 -25.92
C ILE A 623 18.93 12.26 -27.23
N VAL A 624 19.57 12.76 -28.29
CA VAL A 624 18.89 12.99 -29.58
C VAL A 624 18.37 11.68 -30.17
N ALA A 625 19.21 10.63 -30.16
CA ALA A 625 18.81 9.31 -30.63
C ALA A 625 17.65 8.72 -29.80
N GLY A 626 17.71 8.83 -28.47
CA GLY A 626 16.62 8.41 -27.59
C GLY A 626 15.31 9.16 -27.86
N THR A 627 15.37 10.49 -27.96
CA THR A 627 14.19 11.33 -28.23
C THR A 627 13.56 11.02 -29.59
N LEU A 628 14.38 10.72 -30.61
CA LEU A 628 13.89 10.26 -31.92
C LEU A 628 13.17 8.91 -31.85
N ILE A 629 13.73 7.93 -31.12
CA ILE A 629 13.08 6.63 -30.89
C ILE A 629 11.71 6.87 -30.22
N LEU A 630 11.67 7.64 -29.14
CA LEU A 630 10.44 7.95 -28.41
C LEU A 630 9.38 8.58 -29.33
N LYS A 631 9.77 9.59 -30.13
CA LYS A 631 8.89 10.24 -31.11
C LYS A 631 8.36 9.27 -32.16
N ILE A 632 9.20 8.37 -32.66
CA ILE A 632 8.79 7.35 -33.64
C ILE A 632 7.78 6.39 -33.02
N LEU A 633 8.01 5.92 -31.79
CA LEU A 633 7.11 4.99 -31.11
C LEU A 633 5.74 5.62 -30.82
N LEU A 634 5.68 6.88 -30.37
CA LEU A 634 4.41 7.61 -30.21
C LEU A 634 3.62 7.67 -31.53
N LYS A 635 4.29 7.94 -32.65
CA LYS A 635 3.67 7.94 -33.97
C LYS A 635 3.24 6.55 -34.43
N TYR A 636 4.03 5.52 -34.15
CA TYR A 636 3.71 4.13 -34.47
C TYR A 636 2.45 3.66 -33.73
N PHE A 637 2.35 3.97 -32.44
CA PHE A 637 1.20 3.60 -31.61
C PHE A 637 -0.02 4.54 -31.75
N ASN A 638 0.04 5.54 -32.63
CA ASN A 638 -0.99 6.57 -32.80
C ASN A 638 -1.35 7.29 -31.48
N LYS A 639 -0.36 7.57 -30.62
CA LYS A 639 -0.56 8.25 -29.33
C LYS A 639 0.01 9.66 -29.34
N ARG A 640 -0.72 10.58 -28.72
CA ARG A 640 -0.29 11.99 -28.53
C ARG A 640 0.35 12.24 -27.17
N VAL A 641 0.13 11.36 -26.21
CA VAL A 641 0.63 11.46 -24.84
C VAL A 641 1.22 10.12 -24.40
N ILE A 642 2.21 10.18 -23.51
CA ILE A 642 2.80 9.03 -22.85
C ILE A 642 2.89 9.32 -21.35
N LEU A 643 2.41 8.39 -20.52
CA LEU A 643 2.55 8.46 -19.07
C LEU A 643 3.99 8.12 -18.68
N VAL A 644 4.62 8.94 -17.84
CA VAL A 644 6.00 8.74 -17.42
C VAL A 644 6.06 7.92 -16.12
N SER A 645 6.76 6.78 -16.16
CA SER A 645 7.07 5.98 -14.98
C SER A 645 8.55 6.08 -14.62
N GLU A 646 8.85 6.23 -13.34
CA GLU A 646 10.21 6.12 -12.80
C GLU A 646 10.53 4.71 -12.30
N ASN A 647 9.48 3.92 -12.05
CA ASN A 647 9.65 2.52 -11.73
C ASN A 647 9.98 1.76 -12.99
N ASP A 648 11.08 1.01 -12.91
CA ASP A 648 11.67 0.31 -14.04
C ASP A 648 12.09 -1.11 -13.65
N ILE A 649 13.02 -1.68 -14.41
CA ILE A 649 13.62 -2.99 -14.14
C ILE A 649 14.05 -3.17 -12.67
N LEU A 650 14.56 -2.13 -12.00
CA LEU A 650 15.04 -2.21 -10.62
C LEU A 650 13.89 -2.54 -9.67
N GLU A 651 12.78 -1.80 -9.77
CA GLU A 651 11.57 -2.07 -9.00
C GLU A 651 10.98 -3.45 -9.34
N GLY A 652 10.98 -3.83 -10.62
CA GLY A 652 10.51 -5.14 -11.07
C GLY A 652 11.28 -6.33 -10.50
N ILE A 653 12.61 -6.26 -10.52
CA ILE A 653 13.45 -7.30 -9.92
C ILE A 653 13.32 -7.27 -8.39
N MET A 654 13.21 -6.07 -7.80
CA MET A 654 13.03 -5.90 -6.36
C MET A 654 11.83 -6.71 -5.84
N ILE A 655 10.68 -6.62 -6.53
CA ILE A 655 9.46 -7.35 -6.17
C ILE A 655 9.39 -8.79 -6.71
N SER A 656 10.31 -9.18 -7.59
CA SER A 656 10.35 -10.54 -8.13
C SER A 656 10.70 -11.58 -7.07
N LYS A 657 10.05 -12.75 -7.11
CA LYS A 657 10.34 -13.86 -6.20
C LYS A 657 11.79 -14.33 -6.35
#